data_AF-A0A8H4ZRN6-F1
#
_entry.id   AF-A0A8H4ZRN6-F1
#
_cell.length_a   1.000
_cell.length_b   1.000
_cell.length_c   1.000
_cell.angle_alpha   90.00
_cell.angle_beta   90.00
_cell.angle_gamma   90.00
#
_symmetry.space_group_name_H-M   'P 1'
#
loop_
_entity.id
_entity.type
_entity.pdbx_description
1 polymer ?
#
loop_
_entity_poly.entity_id
_entity_poly.type
_entity_poly.pdbx_seq_one_letter_code
_entity_poly.pdbx_strand_id
1 'polypeptide(L)'
;MISRNRSGRRRSAALAFIVITVLVLNYAGLLSLPFSFEEPPQPDRPNFDLAPPCAPTLDHLRRSSYGLTRDIIYQKRCIRPVIDKKLDSQVVSQNPDALIKSGQIVQLDQACEGWTESTCEPVALRVPPPYPQQDYSGFLFGVATNLDRLNESMSQFESWLGNTHAQLLAIITDPGDESKYKQVTEEFRQRGIELSIKDPWNKAITSNEQHFAIVRDLLAHVTPKTQWTAIVDDDTFFPSLYPMSKILAKYDHKLPAYVGGLSENYDAVKHHGYMAFGGAGIFLSPSLLRELDPHLEECLKVDHVPQGDGLLKQCIYSKTKTKLTVVKGLHQLDMGGDMSGFYESGRLPMTLHHWKSWHQAPVDKMVKISEFCGSCFLQRFAFGSDTVLTNGYSIVQYSAGLESVDLNKMEGSWEGAEGFDWSLSPMRSKMDRRLKKSYHLVDTEMVGKNIRQIYIHRLENDIPGPDEKSKDPKKTPPKIEEMKDEAKRWMRHRRQHLQAAKVDTVPPEKVPVIEPLHDFDWKTAPRPIRADTPSELITIDEDYLDRVTHRRSIIATHGSTVHGCIPEGDAAVRELYTYLLSEQLPKRFPTIFKLSKDNSMCENLATGMSFPTLPEGNMDAALRVLGETVEEDLFLLQETPEGHRSVAFMCCFPAGFDPSSKLGKTLVEIHAPVPSYEKIGSSMEKFFTKLEVGKSVKRTNWSVQTHTELFNCQGNHITGDDKYETDEDVDIEKTFLRIELQTLTRLPKTRAILFSFKTYLYPVRQIKDEGLGPAFADAIEGLAKGNAPGMWTYKSAVDDFDVTLTAGM
;
A
#
# COMPACT_ATOMS: atom_id res chain seq x y z
N MET A 1 -24.45 29.08 75.97
CA MET A 1 -23.01 29.35 76.20
C MET A 1 -22.20 28.43 75.30
N ILE A 2 -21.13 28.95 74.70
CA ILE A 2 -19.96 28.25 74.11
C ILE A 2 -20.18 27.34 72.89
N SER A 3 -19.55 27.80 71.81
CA SER A 3 -19.33 27.24 70.46
C SER A 3 -18.59 25.88 70.38
N ARG A 4 -18.68 25.19 69.22
CA ARG A 4 -17.71 25.17 68.08
C ARG A 4 -17.69 23.82 67.32
N ASN A 5 -17.38 23.95 66.02
CA ASN A 5 -16.66 23.01 65.14
C ASN A 5 -17.35 21.82 64.42
N ARG A 6 -17.31 21.97 63.08
CA ARG A 6 -16.77 21.07 62.03
C ARG A 6 -17.53 19.81 61.56
N SER A 7 -17.77 19.86 60.24
CA SER A 7 -17.61 18.80 59.22
C SER A 7 -18.47 17.52 59.29
N GLY A 8 -19.19 17.25 58.19
CA GLY A 8 -19.76 15.93 57.92
C GLY A 8 -20.94 15.92 56.95
N ARG A 9 -20.75 16.31 55.69
CA ARG A 9 -21.77 16.05 54.64
C ARG A 9 -21.57 14.65 54.06
N ARG A 10 -22.57 13.79 54.21
CA ARG A 10 -22.72 12.51 53.52
C ARG A 10 -24.10 12.46 52.85
N ARG A 11 -24.12 11.92 51.63
CA ARG A 11 -25.24 11.21 50.95
C ARG A 11 -26.40 12.00 50.30
N SER A 12 -26.65 11.57 49.06
CA SER A 12 -27.95 11.33 48.39
C SER A 12 -28.74 12.49 47.74
N ALA A 13 -28.59 12.56 46.41
CA ALA A 13 -29.61 12.49 45.35
C ALA A 13 -31.05 13.05 45.50
N ALA A 14 -31.50 13.63 44.37
CA ALA A 14 -32.88 13.75 43.83
C ALA A 14 -33.60 15.11 43.90
N LEU A 15 -34.49 15.31 42.90
CA LEU A 15 -35.38 16.45 42.59
C LEU A 15 -34.73 17.71 41.95
N ALA A 16 -35.35 18.43 40.98
CA ALA A 16 -36.70 18.32 40.40
C ALA A 16 -36.80 18.66 38.89
N PHE A 17 -37.91 18.22 38.27
CA PHE A 17 -38.41 18.52 36.91
C PHE A 17 -39.44 19.67 36.92
N ILE A 18 -39.61 20.39 35.79
CA ILE A 18 -40.72 21.32 35.40
C ILE A 18 -40.40 21.86 33.98
N VAL A 19 -41.28 22.11 32.99
CA VAL A 19 -42.70 21.80 32.67
C VAL A 19 -42.85 21.75 31.11
N ILE A 20 -44.01 21.38 30.56
CA ILE A 20 -44.25 21.10 29.11
C ILE A 20 -45.38 21.99 28.52
N THR A 21 -45.45 22.10 27.18
CA THR A 21 -46.65 22.42 26.32
C THR A 21 -47.05 23.91 26.20
N VAL A 22 -47.63 24.45 25.11
CA VAL A 22 -48.49 23.94 23.99
C VAL A 22 -48.27 24.72 22.67
N LEU A 23 -48.29 24.06 21.49
CA LEU A 23 -49.17 24.39 20.33
C LEU A 23 -49.06 23.37 19.19
N VAL A 24 -50.19 23.07 18.54
CA VAL A 24 -50.43 21.88 17.70
C VAL A 24 -51.39 22.21 16.54
N LEU A 25 -51.11 21.66 15.35
CA LEU A 25 -51.97 21.52 14.14
C LEU A 25 -52.55 22.80 13.50
N ASN A 26 -52.04 23.13 12.29
CA ASN A 26 -52.81 23.03 11.03
C ASN A 26 -51.90 23.24 9.80
N TYR A 27 -52.32 22.72 8.64
CA TYR A 27 -51.66 22.69 7.31
C TYR A 27 -50.83 21.46 6.93
N ALA A 28 -51.54 20.33 6.76
CA ALA A 28 -51.22 19.40 5.67
C ALA A 28 -52.12 19.76 4.47
N GLY A 29 -51.55 19.94 3.27
CA GLY A 29 -52.36 20.22 2.08
C GLY A 29 -51.82 21.26 1.10
N LEU A 30 -50.53 21.24 0.77
CA LEU A 30 -50.06 21.77 -0.52
C LEU A 30 -49.10 20.76 -1.15
N LEU A 31 -49.53 20.25 -2.31
CA LEU A 31 -48.92 19.15 -3.04
C LEU A 31 -47.68 19.61 -3.83
N SER A 32 -46.73 18.67 -3.95
CA SER A 32 -45.91 18.47 -5.15
C SER A 32 -45.15 19.67 -5.73
N LEU A 33 -43.98 19.94 -5.16
CA LEU A 33 -42.83 20.46 -5.90
C LEU A 33 -41.59 19.61 -5.58
N PRO A 34 -40.72 19.29 -6.56
CA PRO A 34 -39.51 18.53 -6.29
C PRO A 34 -38.54 19.41 -5.48
N PHE A 35 -38.13 18.93 -4.30
CA PHE A 35 -36.95 19.46 -3.62
C PHE A 35 -35.70 19.01 -4.37
N SER A 36 -35.32 19.79 -5.38
CA SER A 36 -33.93 19.79 -5.84
C SER A 36 -33.07 20.30 -4.67
N PHE A 37 -32.13 19.48 -4.21
CA PHE A 37 -31.02 19.98 -3.41
C PHE A 37 -30.16 20.88 -4.31
N GLU A 38 -30.29 22.20 -4.17
CA GLU A 38 -29.21 23.09 -4.59
C GLU A 38 -28.03 22.85 -3.64
N GLU A 39 -26.98 22.22 -4.16
CA GLU A 39 -25.68 22.21 -3.48
C GLU A 39 -25.22 23.67 -3.26
N PRO A 40 -24.52 23.96 -2.15
CA PRO A 40 -23.91 25.28 -1.97
C PRO A 40 -22.95 25.57 -3.13
N PRO A 41 -22.92 26.82 -3.66
CA PRO A 41 -22.14 27.13 -4.86
C PRO A 41 -20.65 26.84 -4.63
N GLN A 42 -20.12 25.85 -5.36
CA GLN A 42 -18.69 25.52 -5.33
C GLN A 42 -17.91 26.66 -6.00
N PRO A 43 -16.80 27.15 -5.40
CA PRO A 43 -15.94 28.10 -6.07
C PRO A 43 -15.16 27.42 -7.20
N ASP A 44 -15.19 28.04 -8.40
CA ASP A 44 -14.29 27.89 -9.54
C ASP A 44 -13.89 26.46 -10.01
N ARG A 45 -14.82 25.50 -9.95
CA ARG A 45 -14.82 24.41 -10.95
C ARG A 45 -15.51 24.90 -12.23
N PRO A 46 -14.90 24.74 -13.43
CA PRO A 46 -15.54 25.18 -14.66
C PRO A 46 -16.86 24.45 -14.89
N ASN A 47 -17.97 25.18 -14.91
CA ASN A 47 -19.26 24.61 -15.28
C ASN A 47 -19.34 24.48 -16.81
N PHE A 48 -18.93 23.33 -17.33
CA PHE A 48 -18.95 23.05 -18.77
C PHE A 48 -20.36 22.92 -19.35
N ASP A 49 -21.42 22.78 -18.53
CA ASP A 49 -22.81 22.73 -19.01
C ASP A 49 -23.28 24.09 -19.59
N LEU A 50 -22.52 25.17 -19.33
CA LEU A 50 -22.73 26.50 -19.91
C LEU A 50 -21.93 26.74 -21.20
N ALA A 51 -21.08 25.80 -21.62
CA ALA A 51 -20.27 25.93 -22.83
C ALA A 51 -21.09 25.62 -24.10
N PRO A 52 -20.83 26.28 -25.25
CA PRO A 52 -21.51 25.96 -26.49
C PRO A 52 -21.27 24.50 -26.94
N PRO A 53 -22.28 23.81 -27.52
CA PRO A 53 -22.13 22.44 -28.03
C PRO A 53 -21.04 22.34 -29.09
N CYS A 54 -20.25 21.27 -29.04
CA CYS A 54 -19.08 21.05 -29.88
C CYS A 54 -19.08 19.68 -30.57
N ALA A 55 -17.94 19.31 -31.16
CA ALA A 55 -17.74 17.96 -31.68
C ALA A 55 -17.97 16.92 -30.55
N PRO A 56 -18.63 15.77 -30.83
CA PRO A 56 -19.03 14.82 -29.78
C PRO A 56 -17.92 14.28 -28.88
N THR A 57 -16.66 14.35 -29.31
CA THR A 57 -15.49 14.00 -28.49
C THR A 57 -15.21 15.05 -27.42
N LEU A 58 -15.35 16.35 -27.74
CA LEU A 58 -15.07 17.43 -26.81
C LEU A 58 -16.15 17.54 -25.74
N ASP A 59 -17.43 17.46 -26.12
CA ASP A 59 -18.55 17.44 -25.17
C ASP A 59 -18.55 16.18 -24.29
N HIS A 60 -18.04 15.06 -24.80
CA HIS A 60 -17.82 13.87 -23.98
C HIS A 60 -16.72 14.08 -22.91
N LEU A 61 -15.65 14.82 -23.22
CA LEU A 61 -14.60 15.15 -22.25
C LEU A 61 -15.08 16.14 -21.17
N ARG A 62 -16.07 16.98 -21.48
CA ARG A 62 -16.68 17.95 -20.55
C ARG A 62 -17.49 17.35 -19.41
N ARG A 63 -17.70 16.02 -19.38
CA ARG A 63 -18.42 15.33 -18.29
C ARG A 63 -17.80 15.65 -16.92
N SER A 64 -18.59 16.26 -16.04
CA SER A 64 -18.21 16.62 -14.67
C SER A 64 -17.63 15.44 -13.87
N SER A 65 -18.13 14.23 -14.12
CA SER A 65 -17.67 12.98 -13.51
C SER A 65 -16.21 12.60 -13.81
N TYR A 66 -15.57 13.22 -14.81
CA TYR A 66 -14.15 13.01 -15.09
C TYR A 66 -13.23 13.91 -14.26
N GLY A 67 -13.76 14.94 -13.60
CA GLY A 67 -12.97 15.87 -12.79
C GLY A 67 -11.78 16.44 -13.57
N LEU A 68 -12.01 16.92 -14.79
CA LEU A 68 -10.98 17.57 -15.59
C LEU A 68 -10.85 19.04 -15.25
N THR A 69 -9.61 19.53 -15.29
CA THR A 69 -9.27 20.95 -15.24
C THR A 69 -9.76 21.68 -16.50
N ARG A 70 -9.78 23.02 -16.46
CA ARG A 70 -10.06 23.86 -17.64
C ARG A 70 -9.17 23.46 -18.82
N ASP A 71 -7.87 23.37 -18.57
CA ASP A 71 -6.86 23.10 -19.57
C ASP A 71 -6.39 21.65 -19.46
N ILE A 72 -6.35 20.93 -20.59
CA ILE A 72 -5.92 19.52 -20.66
C ILE A 72 -4.94 19.28 -21.82
N ILE A 73 -4.12 18.23 -21.71
CA ILE A 73 -3.34 17.69 -22.82
C ILE A 73 -4.06 16.44 -23.35
N TYR A 74 -4.77 16.58 -24.46
CA TYR A 74 -5.57 15.51 -25.06
C TYR A 74 -4.79 14.68 -26.08
N GLN A 75 -5.03 13.37 -26.07
CA GLN A 75 -4.56 12.42 -27.08
C GLN A 75 -5.62 11.38 -27.42
N LYS A 76 -5.56 10.86 -28.65
CA LYS A 76 -6.47 9.85 -29.17
C LYS A 76 -5.69 8.77 -29.92
N ARG A 77 -6.02 7.50 -29.69
CA ARG A 77 -5.56 6.39 -30.51
C ARG A 77 -6.72 5.49 -30.87
N CYS A 78 -6.69 5.04 -32.11
CA CYS A 78 -7.63 4.08 -32.65
C CYS A 78 -6.99 2.69 -32.51
N ILE A 79 -7.75 1.70 -32.07
CA ILE A 79 -7.32 0.30 -31.95
C ILE A 79 -8.25 -0.54 -32.81
N ARG A 80 -7.68 -1.49 -33.57
CA ARG A 80 -8.43 -2.50 -34.32
C ARG A 80 -8.10 -3.87 -33.73
N PRO A 81 -9.07 -4.57 -33.10
CA PRO A 81 -8.84 -5.91 -32.62
C PRO A 81 -8.61 -6.90 -33.78
N VAL A 82 -7.76 -7.88 -33.55
CA VAL A 82 -7.51 -9.04 -34.40
C VAL A 82 -7.77 -10.27 -33.55
N ILE A 83 -8.89 -10.95 -33.80
CA ILE A 83 -9.27 -12.13 -33.01
C ILE A 83 -8.30 -13.28 -33.30
N ASP A 84 -7.60 -13.74 -32.27
CA ASP A 84 -6.70 -14.89 -32.32
C ASP A 84 -7.15 -15.93 -31.27
N LYS A 85 -7.69 -17.05 -31.75
CA LYS A 85 -8.25 -18.12 -30.91
C LYS A 85 -7.19 -18.93 -30.15
N LYS A 86 -5.90 -18.74 -30.45
CA LYS A 86 -4.78 -19.45 -29.80
C LYS A 86 -3.96 -18.53 -28.90
N LEU A 87 -4.37 -17.28 -28.74
CA LEU A 87 -3.64 -16.29 -27.95
C LEU A 87 -3.81 -16.56 -26.45
N ASP A 88 -2.70 -16.60 -25.74
CA ASP A 88 -2.68 -16.48 -24.29
C ASP A 88 -2.66 -14.98 -23.92
N SER A 89 -3.72 -14.50 -23.28
CA SER A 89 -3.86 -13.10 -22.89
C SER A 89 -3.03 -12.70 -21.66
N GLN A 90 -2.39 -13.66 -20.97
CA GLN A 90 -1.47 -13.35 -19.87
C GLN A 90 -0.06 -12.97 -20.37
N VAL A 91 0.26 -13.28 -21.63
CA VAL A 91 1.54 -12.93 -22.26
C VAL A 91 1.51 -11.49 -22.80
N VAL A 92 2.53 -10.70 -22.47
CA VAL A 92 2.66 -9.32 -22.93
C VAL A 92 2.85 -9.28 -24.45
N SER A 93 1.87 -8.72 -25.16
CA SER A 93 1.90 -8.60 -26.62
C SER A 93 2.71 -7.37 -27.06
N GLN A 94 3.71 -7.58 -27.92
CA GLN A 94 4.63 -6.54 -28.37
C GLN A 94 4.13 -5.80 -29.61
N ASN A 95 4.20 -4.46 -29.61
CA ASN A 95 3.86 -3.60 -30.74
C ASN A 95 4.98 -2.55 -30.93
N PRO A 96 5.57 -2.41 -32.14
CA PRO A 96 6.68 -1.48 -32.36
C PRO A 96 6.26 0.00 -32.35
N ASP A 97 4.99 0.28 -32.65
CA ASP A 97 4.46 1.65 -32.67
C ASP A 97 4.29 2.22 -31.25
N ALA A 98 4.59 3.51 -31.08
CA ALA A 98 4.25 4.21 -29.85
C ALA A 98 2.72 4.36 -29.70
N LEU A 99 2.19 4.05 -28.52
CA LEU A 99 0.79 4.33 -28.17
C LEU A 99 0.59 5.84 -27.99
N ILE A 100 1.29 6.43 -27.02
CA ILE A 100 1.24 7.87 -26.72
C ILE A 100 2.17 8.63 -27.69
N LYS A 101 1.68 9.72 -28.27
CA LYS A 101 2.41 10.62 -29.20
C LYS A 101 2.45 12.04 -28.63
N SER A 102 2.65 13.07 -29.46
CA SER A 102 2.44 14.47 -29.06
C SER A 102 0.94 14.77 -28.95
N GLY A 103 0.50 15.32 -27.82
CA GLY A 103 -0.89 15.73 -27.59
C GLY A 103 -1.19 17.18 -27.95
N GLN A 104 -2.48 17.48 -28.13
CA GLN A 104 -2.98 18.84 -28.31
C GLN A 104 -3.42 19.43 -26.97
N ILE A 105 -3.18 20.72 -26.77
CA ILE A 105 -3.69 21.46 -25.61
C ILE A 105 -5.12 21.89 -25.92
N VAL A 106 -6.04 21.67 -24.99
CA VAL A 106 -7.47 21.93 -25.15
C VAL A 106 -7.95 22.71 -23.94
N GLN A 107 -8.67 23.81 -24.19
CA GLN A 107 -9.36 24.58 -23.16
C GLN A 107 -10.84 24.18 -23.20
N LEU A 108 -11.30 23.41 -22.21
CA LEU A 108 -12.62 22.78 -22.23
C LEU A 108 -13.78 23.78 -22.09
N ASP A 109 -13.53 24.98 -21.57
CA ASP A 109 -14.52 26.04 -21.34
C ASP A 109 -14.76 26.97 -22.54
N GLN A 110 -13.89 26.95 -23.55
CA GLN A 110 -14.02 27.83 -24.72
C GLN A 110 -15.03 27.28 -25.75
N ALA A 111 -15.49 28.15 -26.65
CA ALA A 111 -16.15 27.71 -27.87
C ALA A 111 -15.21 26.82 -28.69
N CYS A 112 -15.75 26.01 -29.60
CA CYS A 112 -15.03 24.95 -30.34
C CYS A 112 -13.94 25.46 -31.32
N GLU A 113 -13.56 26.74 -31.26
CA GLU A 113 -12.54 27.37 -32.09
C GLU A 113 -11.18 26.70 -31.85
N GLY A 114 -10.48 26.36 -32.93
CA GLY A 114 -9.18 25.67 -32.85
C GLY A 114 -9.25 24.15 -32.59
N TRP A 115 -10.39 23.59 -32.16
CA TRP A 115 -10.53 22.13 -32.07
C TRP A 115 -10.57 21.50 -33.47
N THR A 116 -9.63 20.61 -33.74
CA THR A 116 -9.73 19.67 -34.86
C THR A 116 -9.88 18.26 -34.33
N GLU A 117 -10.91 17.55 -34.79
CA GLU A 117 -11.16 16.17 -34.40
C GLU A 117 -10.03 15.30 -34.95
N SER A 118 -9.12 14.87 -34.07
CA SER A 118 -8.00 14.02 -34.48
C SER A 118 -8.49 12.73 -35.15
N THR A 119 -8.11 12.56 -36.41
CA THR A 119 -8.16 11.28 -37.10
C THR A 119 -7.03 10.41 -36.56
N CYS A 120 -7.29 9.12 -36.34
CA CYS A 120 -6.25 8.18 -35.91
C CYS A 120 -6.20 6.95 -36.80
N GLU A 121 -5.01 6.62 -37.28
CA GLU A 121 -4.75 5.32 -37.90
C GLU A 121 -4.85 4.21 -36.84
N PRO A 122 -5.60 3.13 -37.10
CA PRO A 122 -5.84 2.09 -36.11
C PRO A 122 -4.66 1.14 -35.97
N VAL A 123 -4.13 1.01 -34.75
CA VAL A 123 -3.11 -0.01 -34.43
C VAL A 123 -3.79 -1.37 -34.24
N ALA A 124 -3.22 -2.43 -34.81
CA ALA A 124 -3.78 -3.76 -34.77
C ALA A 124 -3.33 -4.51 -33.50
N LEU A 125 -4.27 -4.85 -32.60
CA LEU A 125 -3.97 -5.62 -31.39
C LEU A 125 -4.57 -7.01 -31.47
N ARG A 126 -3.76 -8.05 -31.20
CA ARG A 126 -4.29 -9.42 -31.10
C ARG A 126 -4.99 -9.60 -29.76
N VAL A 127 -6.21 -10.13 -29.81
CA VAL A 127 -7.04 -10.38 -28.63
C VAL A 127 -7.72 -11.75 -28.76
N PRO A 128 -8.02 -12.43 -27.64
CA PRO A 128 -8.86 -13.63 -27.67
C PRO A 128 -10.30 -13.31 -28.13
N PRO A 129 -11.09 -14.33 -28.52
CA PRO A 129 -12.51 -14.15 -28.81
C PRO A 129 -13.30 -13.77 -27.55
N PRO A 130 -14.48 -13.11 -27.70
CA PRO A 130 -15.39 -12.88 -26.60
C PRO A 130 -15.86 -14.20 -25.98
N TYR A 131 -16.18 -14.19 -24.69
CA TYR A 131 -16.79 -15.35 -24.04
C TYR A 131 -18.15 -15.64 -24.68
N PRO A 132 -18.51 -16.92 -24.91
CA PRO A 132 -19.80 -17.27 -25.47
C PRO A 132 -20.91 -17.02 -24.45
N GLN A 133 -21.97 -16.35 -24.89
CA GLN A 133 -23.21 -16.22 -24.12
C GLN A 133 -23.73 -17.60 -23.71
N GLN A 134 -24.22 -17.69 -22.48
CA GLN A 134 -24.73 -18.91 -21.86
C GLN A 134 -25.86 -18.56 -20.90
N ASP A 135 -26.74 -19.52 -20.66
CA ASP A 135 -27.73 -19.45 -19.59
C ASP A 135 -27.06 -19.85 -18.26
N TYR A 136 -27.22 -19.01 -17.23
CA TYR A 136 -26.73 -19.24 -15.88
C TYR A 136 -27.88 -19.47 -14.89
N SER A 137 -29.09 -19.81 -15.35
CA SER A 137 -30.25 -20.15 -14.50
C SER A 137 -30.05 -21.31 -13.50
N GLY A 138 -28.95 -22.06 -13.64
CA GLY A 138 -28.50 -23.04 -12.65
C GLY A 138 -27.76 -22.44 -11.43
N PHE A 139 -27.53 -21.13 -11.39
CA PHE A 139 -26.83 -20.43 -10.33
C PHE A 139 -27.77 -19.59 -9.46
N LEU A 140 -27.55 -19.65 -8.14
CA LEU A 140 -28.21 -18.81 -7.14
C LEU A 140 -27.13 -18.17 -6.25
N PHE A 141 -26.96 -16.86 -6.37
CA PHE A 141 -26.05 -16.08 -5.53
C PHE A 141 -26.80 -15.54 -4.31
N GLY A 142 -26.18 -15.58 -3.14
CA GLY A 142 -26.69 -15.04 -1.89
C GLY A 142 -25.73 -14.00 -1.32
N VAL A 143 -26.26 -12.85 -0.94
CA VAL A 143 -25.52 -11.74 -0.32
C VAL A 143 -26.20 -11.29 0.96
N ALA A 144 -25.45 -11.13 2.05
CA ALA A 144 -25.94 -10.57 3.32
C ALA A 144 -25.40 -9.15 3.46
N THR A 145 -26.27 -8.13 3.42
CA THR A 145 -25.83 -6.73 3.32
C THR A 145 -26.86 -5.77 3.92
N ASN A 146 -26.72 -4.46 3.67
CA ASN A 146 -27.76 -3.47 3.91
C ASN A 146 -28.27 -2.89 2.58
N LEU A 147 -29.42 -2.23 2.61
CA LEU A 147 -30.08 -1.77 1.38
C LEU A 147 -29.25 -0.71 0.62
N ASP A 148 -28.55 0.15 1.34
CA ASP A 148 -27.73 1.21 0.75
C ASP A 148 -26.50 0.64 0.02
N ARG A 149 -25.75 -0.27 0.66
CA ARG A 149 -24.61 -1.00 0.05
C ARG A 149 -25.02 -1.85 -1.16
N LEU A 150 -26.21 -2.44 -1.13
CA LEU A 150 -26.77 -3.17 -2.28
C LEU A 150 -27.02 -2.23 -3.47
N ASN A 151 -27.60 -1.05 -3.21
CA ASN A 151 -27.85 -0.03 -4.22
C ASN A 151 -26.54 0.55 -4.80
N GLU A 152 -25.54 0.80 -3.96
CA GLU A 152 -24.20 1.26 -4.39
C GLU A 152 -23.53 0.29 -5.38
N SER A 153 -23.79 -1.02 -5.27
CA SER A 153 -23.22 -2.06 -6.15
C SER A 153 -24.06 -2.39 -7.37
N MET A 154 -25.19 -1.70 -7.61
CA MET A 154 -26.17 -2.11 -8.62
C MET A 154 -25.59 -2.19 -10.03
N SER A 155 -24.74 -1.22 -10.43
CA SER A 155 -24.07 -1.21 -11.74
C SER A 155 -23.03 -2.34 -11.88
N GLN A 156 -22.40 -2.73 -10.77
CA GLN A 156 -21.43 -3.81 -10.75
C GLN A 156 -22.11 -5.18 -10.81
N PHE A 157 -23.23 -5.37 -10.09
CA PHE A 157 -24.08 -6.56 -10.26
C PHE A 157 -24.64 -6.64 -11.69
N GLU A 158 -25.12 -5.55 -12.29
CA GLU A 158 -25.55 -5.51 -13.69
C GLU A 158 -24.46 -6.00 -14.64
N SER A 159 -23.21 -5.60 -14.42
CA SER A 159 -22.07 -5.96 -15.28
C SER A 159 -21.77 -7.47 -15.33
N TRP A 160 -22.21 -8.28 -14.35
CA TRP A 160 -21.89 -9.73 -14.33
C TRP A 160 -23.09 -10.67 -14.09
N LEU A 161 -24.24 -10.16 -13.61
CA LEU A 161 -25.51 -10.88 -13.53
C LEU A 161 -26.53 -10.46 -14.60
N GLY A 162 -26.42 -9.25 -15.15
CA GLY A 162 -27.41 -8.68 -16.08
C GLY A 162 -27.66 -9.59 -17.28
N ASN A 163 -28.92 -10.01 -17.47
CA ASN A 163 -29.39 -10.88 -18.55
C ASN A 163 -28.73 -12.28 -18.59
N THR A 164 -28.18 -12.75 -17.45
CA THR A 164 -27.61 -14.11 -17.32
C THR A 164 -28.63 -15.18 -16.89
N HIS A 165 -29.79 -14.75 -16.41
CA HIS A 165 -30.80 -15.53 -15.67
C HIS A 165 -30.28 -16.22 -14.38
N ALA A 166 -29.07 -15.92 -13.91
CA ALA A 166 -28.67 -16.29 -12.56
C ALA A 166 -29.50 -15.49 -11.54
N GLN A 167 -29.91 -16.17 -10.47
CA GLN A 167 -30.72 -15.56 -9.41
C GLN A 167 -29.82 -14.91 -8.34
N LEU A 168 -30.27 -13.79 -7.78
CA LEU A 168 -29.63 -13.09 -6.66
C LEU A 168 -30.61 -13.03 -5.48
N LEU A 169 -30.17 -13.46 -4.31
CA LEU A 169 -30.89 -13.40 -3.05
C LEU A 169 -30.16 -12.44 -2.10
N ALA A 170 -30.78 -11.31 -1.80
CA ALA A 170 -30.26 -10.35 -0.83
C ALA A 170 -30.97 -10.51 0.53
N ILE A 171 -30.18 -10.75 1.58
CA ILE A 171 -30.62 -10.75 2.97
C ILE A 171 -30.26 -9.39 3.58
N ILE A 172 -31.27 -8.58 3.89
CA ILE A 172 -31.10 -7.21 4.38
C ILE A 172 -31.02 -7.21 5.91
N THR A 173 -29.80 -6.98 6.40
CA THR A 173 -29.43 -7.10 7.82
C THR A 173 -29.96 -5.96 8.70
N ASP A 174 -30.34 -4.84 8.10
CA ASP A 174 -31.01 -3.67 8.69
C ASP A 174 -32.44 -3.51 8.11
N PRO A 175 -33.38 -4.40 8.48
CA PRO A 175 -34.63 -4.58 7.75
C PRO A 175 -35.46 -3.29 7.66
N GLY A 176 -35.80 -2.92 6.42
CA GLY A 176 -36.41 -1.64 6.06
C GLY A 176 -37.93 -1.71 5.83
N ASP A 177 -38.43 -0.72 5.08
CA ASP A 177 -39.81 -0.69 4.59
C ASP A 177 -39.94 -1.57 3.34
N GLU A 178 -40.95 -2.44 3.29
CA GLU A 178 -41.30 -3.31 2.16
C GLU A 178 -41.51 -2.51 0.85
N SER A 179 -41.91 -1.24 0.95
CA SER A 179 -42.01 -0.33 -0.21
C SER A 179 -40.64 -0.13 -0.90
N LYS A 180 -39.57 0.03 -0.12
CA LYS A 180 -38.20 0.19 -0.63
C LYS A 180 -37.69 -1.11 -1.25
N TYR A 181 -38.00 -2.27 -0.65
CA TYR A 181 -37.63 -3.56 -1.24
C TYR A 181 -38.25 -3.74 -2.63
N LYS A 182 -39.52 -3.36 -2.81
CA LYS A 182 -40.20 -3.41 -4.12
C LYS A 182 -39.55 -2.47 -5.13
N GLN A 183 -39.19 -1.25 -4.71
CA GLN A 183 -38.47 -0.30 -5.56
C GLN A 183 -37.11 -0.87 -6.02
N VAL A 184 -36.25 -1.29 -5.09
CA VAL A 184 -34.91 -1.82 -5.41
C VAL A 184 -35.01 -3.09 -6.26
N THR A 185 -35.95 -3.99 -5.97
CA THR A 185 -36.20 -5.18 -6.79
C THR A 185 -36.57 -4.82 -8.23
N GLU A 186 -37.41 -3.80 -8.42
CA GLU A 186 -37.80 -3.31 -9.75
C GLU A 186 -36.62 -2.64 -10.49
N GLU A 187 -35.78 -1.87 -9.80
CA GLU A 187 -34.57 -1.27 -10.37
C GLU A 187 -33.54 -2.32 -10.84
N PHE A 188 -33.32 -3.38 -10.05
CA PHE A 188 -32.51 -4.53 -10.46
C PHE A 188 -33.16 -5.31 -11.63
N ARG A 189 -34.49 -5.48 -11.62
CA ARG A 189 -35.23 -6.14 -12.72
C ARG A 189 -35.11 -5.39 -14.04
N GLN A 190 -35.11 -4.05 -14.02
CA GLN A 190 -34.92 -3.21 -15.21
C GLN A 190 -33.51 -3.37 -15.82
N ARG A 191 -32.52 -3.79 -15.00
CA ARG A 191 -31.15 -4.14 -15.43
C ARG A 191 -30.99 -5.63 -15.80
N GLY A 192 -32.09 -6.38 -15.86
CA GLY A 192 -32.09 -7.79 -16.23
C GLY A 192 -31.53 -8.72 -15.15
N ILE A 193 -31.61 -8.35 -13.87
CA ILE A 193 -31.15 -9.17 -12.73
C ILE A 193 -32.38 -9.75 -12.00
N GLU A 194 -32.37 -11.07 -11.75
CA GLU A 194 -33.42 -11.75 -10.99
C GLU A 194 -33.15 -11.64 -9.48
N LEU A 195 -33.41 -10.46 -8.91
CA LEU A 195 -33.26 -10.19 -7.48
C LEU A 195 -34.49 -10.63 -6.66
N SER A 196 -34.22 -11.28 -5.52
CA SER A 196 -35.16 -11.49 -4.41
C SER A 196 -34.60 -10.88 -3.13
N ILE A 197 -35.39 -10.07 -2.43
CA ILE A 197 -35.00 -9.43 -1.16
C ILE A 197 -35.76 -10.06 0.01
N LYS A 198 -35.07 -10.37 1.10
CA LYS A 198 -35.68 -10.83 2.37
C LYS A 198 -35.00 -10.24 3.60
N ASP A 199 -35.77 -10.19 4.68
CA ASP A 199 -35.23 -10.05 6.03
C ASP A 199 -34.55 -11.37 6.47
N PRO A 200 -33.51 -11.32 7.32
CA PRO A 200 -32.89 -12.52 7.86
C PRO A 200 -33.86 -13.29 8.77
N TRP A 201 -33.87 -14.62 8.65
CA TRP A 201 -34.67 -15.51 9.50
C TRP A 201 -34.31 -15.42 10.99
N ASN A 202 -33.08 -15.00 11.30
CA ASN A 202 -32.63 -14.70 12.65
C ASN A 202 -32.15 -13.25 12.74
N LYS A 203 -32.96 -12.36 13.31
CA LYS A 203 -32.64 -10.94 13.51
C LYS A 203 -31.78 -10.65 14.75
N ALA A 204 -31.45 -11.67 15.55
CA ALA A 204 -30.73 -11.49 16.81
C ALA A 204 -29.19 -11.64 16.68
N ILE A 205 -28.70 -12.08 15.53
CA ILE A 205 -27.27 -12.29 15.24
C ILE A 205 -26.71 -11.12 14.43
N THR A 206 -25.40 -10.91 14.54
CA THR A 206 -24.65 -9.82 13.89
C THR A 206 -24.60 -9.99 12.37
N SER A 207 -24.36 -8.89 11.63
CA SER A 207 -24.22 -8.91 10.16
C SER A 207 -23.14 -9.91 9.67
N ASN A 208 -22.04 -10.07 10.42
CA ASN A 208 -21.00 -11.06 10.12
C ASN A 208 -21.51 -12.51 10.22
N GLU A 209 -22.40 -12.81 11.18
CA GLU A 209 -23.01 -14.14 11.33
C GLU A 209 -24.09 -14.41 10.27
N GLN A 210 -24.70 -13.36 9.69
CA GLN A 210 -25.66 -13.52 8.59
C GLN A 210 -25.04 -14.15 7.34
N HIS A 211 -23.75 -13.93 7.10
CA HIS A 211 -22.98 -14.57 6.01
C HIS A 211 -22.89 -16.10 6.17
N PHE A 212 -23.07 -16.62 7.40
CA PHE A 212 -23.29 -18.05 7.65
C PHE A 212 -24.78 -18.43 7.65
N ALA A 213 -25.63 -17.63 8.30
CA ALA A 213 -27.05 -17.94 8.45
C ALA A 213 -27.82 -18.01 7.11
N ILE A 214 -27.35 -17.30 6.09
CA ILE A 214 -27.88 -17.31 4.71
C ILE A 214 -27.94 -18.71 4.07
N VAL A 215 -27.22 -19.72 4.60
CA VAL A 215 -27.33 -21.13 4.19
C VAL A 215 -28.78 -21.62 4.17
N ARG A 216 -29.59 -21.25 5.18
CA ARG A 216 -31.02 -21.61 5.26
C ARG A 216 -31.84 -20.91 4.18
N ASP A 217 -31.60 -19.61 3.98
CA ASP A 217 -32.31 -18.84 2.97
C ASP A 217 -31.97 -19.34 1.57
N LEU A 218 -30.70 -19.58 1.26
CA LEU A 218 -30.27 -20.20 -0.01
C LEU A 218 -30.99 -21.53 -0.23
N LEU A 219 -31.03 -22.42 0.77
CA LEU A 219 -31.73 -23.70 0.66
C LEU A 219 -33.23 -23.51 0.36
N ALA A 220 -33.88 -22.53 0.99
CA ALA A 220 -35.29 -22.21 0.77
C ALA A 220 -35.60 -21.64 -0.63
N HIS A 221 -34.59 -21.17 -1.38
CA HIS A 221 -34.73 -20.71 -2.78
C HIS A 221 -34.13 -21.69 -3.80
N VAL A 222 -33.60 -22.84 -3.38
CA VAL A 222 -33.15 -23.89 -4.31
C VAL A 222 -34.34 -24.40 -5.14
N THR A 223 -34.21 -24.28 -6.47
CA THR A 223 -35.18 -24.83 -7.43
C THR A 223 -34.67 -26.14 -8.03
N PRO A 224 -35.50 -26.92 -8.75
CA PRO A 224 -35.03 -28.08 -9.52
C PRO A 224 -33.99 -27.75 -10.61
N LYS A 225 -33.84 -26.48 -11.01
CA LYS A 225 -32.78 -26.03 -11.94
C LYS A 225 -31.47 -25.70 -11.23
N THR A 226 -31.51 -25.34 -9.94
CA THR A 226 -30.35 -24.84 -9.20
C THR A 226 -29.31 -25.93 -9.04
N GLN A 227 -28.16 -25.75 -9.69
CA GLN A 227 -27.00 -26.62 -9.61
C GLN A 227 -26.03 -26.13 -8.54
N TRP A 228 -25.76 -24.81 -8.50
CA TRP A 228 -24.82 -24.23 -7.56
C TRP A 228 -25.43 -23.04 -6.84
N THR A 229 -25.20 -22.99 -5.53
CA THR A 229 -25.42 -21.79 -4.73
C THR A 229 -24.09 -21.13 -4.42
N ALA A 230 -24.03 -19.81 -4.36
CA ALA A 230 -22.84 -19.06 -3.96
C ALA A 230 -23.17 -18.10 -2.83
N ILE A 231 -22.28 -17.97 -1.85
CA ILE A 231 -22.27 -16.87 -0.87
C ILE A 231 -21.22 -15.87 -1.35
N VAL A 232 -21.59 -14.60 -1.43
CA VAL A 232 -20.78 -13.50 -1.94
C VAL A 232 -21.05 -12.22 -1.14
N ASP A 233 -20.07 -11.33 -1.08
CA ASP A 233 -20.19 -10.02 -0.46
C ASP A 233 -20.69 -8.99 -1.50
N ASP A 234 -21.25 -7.85 -1.09
CA ASP A 234 -21.73 -6.84 -2.05
C ASP A 234 -20.62 -6.11 -2.82
N ASP A 235 -19.37 -6.25 -2.41
CA ASP A 235 -18.17 -5.89 -3.15
C ASP A 235 -17.43 -7.11 -3.76
N THR A 236 -18.09 -8.27 -3.88
CA THR A 236 -17.63 -9.36 -4.75
C THR A 236 -18.02 -9.10 -6.21
N PHE A 237 -17.08 -9.21 -7.12
CA PHE A 237 -17.29 -8.94 -8.55
C PHE A 237 -16.69 -10.04 -9.44
N PHE A 238 -17.48 -10.56 -10.38
CA PHE A 238 -17.01 -11.56 -11.34
C PHE A 238 -16.74 -10.91 -12.69
N PRO A 239 -15.48 -10.83 -13.19
CA PRO A 239 -15.24 -10.30 -14.53
C PRO A 239 -15.93 -11.11 -15.64
N SER A 240 -16.20 -12.39 -15.40
CA SER A 240 -17.19 -13.16 -16.14
C SER A 240 -17.57 -14.43 -15.37
N LEU A 241 -18.83 -14.85 -15.44
CA LEU A 241 -19.26 -16.17 -14.96
C LEU A 241 -18.77 -17.33 -15.85
N TYR A 242 -18.26 -17.05 -17.06
CA TYR A 242 -17.86 -18.10 -18.00
C TYR A 242 -16.74 -19.01 -17.45
N PRO A 243 -15.57 -18.50 -17.00
CA PRO A 243 -14.51 -19.36 -16.47
C PRO A 243 -14.96 -20.20 -15.27
N MET A 244 -15.71 -19.59 -14.34
CA MET A 244 -16.18 -20.28 -13.14
C MET A 244 -17.18 -21.40 -13.47
N SER A 245 -18.10 -21.19 -14.42
CA SER A 245 -19.01 -22.26 -14.86
C SER A 245 -18.27 -23.46 -15.46
N LYS A 246 -17.13 -23.25 -16.16
CA LYS A 246 -16.29 -24.35 -16.68
C LYS A 246 -15.47 -25.06 -15.60
N ILE A 247 -15.25 -24.43 -14.46
CA ILE A 247 -14.65 -25.08 -13.28
C ILE A 247 -15.71 -25.91 -12.56
N LEU A 248 -16.87 -25.32 -12.27
CA LEU A 248 -17.95 -25.98 -11.53
C LEU A 248 -18.58 -27.16 -12.29
N ALA A 249 -18.64 -27.10 -13.62
CA ALA A 249 -19.10 -28.20 -14.47
C ALA A 249 -18.22 -29.48 -14.37
N LYS A 250 -17.06 -29.43 -13.70
CA LYS A 250 -16.21 -30.60 -13.44
C LYS A 250 -16.62 -31.40 -12.19
N TYR A 251 -17.53 -30.86 -11.37
CA TYR A 251 -17.96 -31.46 -10.12
C TYR A 251 -19.44 -31.85 -10.19
N ASP A 252 -19.80 -32.98 -9.59
CA ASP A 252 -21.21 -33.38 -9.48
C ASP A 252 -21.91 -32.59 -8.37
N HIS A 253 -22.70 -31.60 -8.78
CA HIS A 253 -23.51 -30.77 -7.90
C HIS A 253 -24.57 -31.53 -7.09
N LYS A 254 -24.83 -32.81 -7.39
CA LYS A 254 -25.73 -33.66 -6.59
C LYS A 254 -25.05 -34.22 -5.35
N LEU A 255 -23.72 -34.19 -5.29
CA LEU A 255 -22.94 -34.58 -4.11
C LEU A 255 -22.63 -33.36 -3.23
N PRO A 256 -22.43 -33.53 -1.91
CA PRO A 256 -21.94 -32.46 -1.04
C PRO A 256 -20.60 -31.91 -1.51
N ALA A 257 -20.55 -30.62 -1.86
CA ALA A 257 -19.38 -29.95 -2.40
C ALA A 257 -19.23 -28.54 -1.80
N TYR A 258 -18.00 -28.20 -1.42
CA TYR A 258 -17.59 -26.91 -0.87
C TYR A 258 -16.38 -26.43 -1.68
N VAL A 259 -16.56 -25.35 -2.44
CA VAL A 259 -15.61 -24.88 -3.47
C VAL A 259 -15.39 -23.38 -3.28
N GLY A 260 -14.14 -22.90 -3.32
CA GLY A 260 -13.87 -21.46 -3.17
C GLY A 260 -12.40 -21.08 -3.19
N GLY A 261 -12.11 -19.79 -3.05
CA GLY A 261 -10.75 -19.24 -2.96
C GLY A 261 -10.22 -19.21 -1.52
N LEU A 262 -8.90 -19.36 -1.36
CA LEU A 262 -8.20 -18.92 -0.15
C LEU A 262 -7.90 -17.42 -0.29
N SER A 263 -7.76 -16.69 0.82
CA SER A 263 -7.19 -15.34 0.78
C SER A 263 -5.77 -15.35 0.20
N GLU A 264 -5.40 -14.33 -0.57
CA GLU A 264 -4.01 -14.12 -1.01
C GLU A 264 -3.07 -13.80 0.17
N ASN A 265 -3.60 -13.29 1.28
CA ASN A 265 -2.83 -12.88 2.46
C ASN A 265 -2.44 -14.10 3.30
N TYR A 266 -1.13 -14.33 3.48
CA TYR A 266 -0.62 -15.46 4.25
C TYR A 266 -1.10 -15.45 5.70
N ASP A 267 -1.09 -14.28 6.35
CA ASP A 267 -1.46 -14.18 7.76
C ASP A 267 -2.98 -14.38 7.96
N ALA A 268 -3.82 -14.05 6.97
CA ALA A 268 -5.24 -14.41 6.97
C ALA A 268 -5.46 -15.93 6.88
N VAL A 269 -4.81 -16.61 5.93
CA VAL A 269 -4.87 -18.09 5.81
C VAL A 269 -4.27 -18.78 7.04
N LYS A 270 -3.22 -18.21 7.65
CA LYS A 270 -2.63 -18.70 8.89
C LYS A 270 -3.57 -18.56 10.09
N HIS A 271 -4.32 -17.46 10.19
CA HIS A 271 -5.22 -17.18 11.31
C HIS A 271 -6.53 -17.97 11.23
N HIS A 272 -7.19 -17.99 10.07
CA HIS A 272 -8.49 -18.64 9.87
C HIS A 272 -8.37 -20.11 9.41
N GLY A 273 -7.21 -20.49 8.89
CA GLY A 273 -6.93 -21.80 8.30
C GLY A 273 -7.45 -21.94 6.87
N TYR A 274 -7.40 -23.16 6.35
CA TYR A 274 -7.88 -23.50 5.01
C TYR A 274 -9.43 -23.51 4.97
N MET A 275 -10.01 -22.35 4.63
CA MET A 275 -11.43 -22.12 4.39
C MET A 275 -11.62 -21.35 3.08
N ALA A 276 -12.79 -21.47 2.45
CA ALA A 276 -13.19 -20.52 1.42
C ALA A 276 -13.53 -19.18 2.09
N PHE A 277 -13.04 -18.08 1.53
CA PHE A 277 -13.33 -16.71 1.99
C PHE A 277 -14.51 -16.12 1.20
N GLY A 278 -15.35 -15.31 1.85
CA GLY A 278 -16.64 -14.80 1.36
C GLY A 278 -16.50 -13.95 0.11
N GLY A 279 -15.66 -12.92 0.18
CA GLY A 279 -15.34 -12.01 -0.92
C GLY A 279 -14.70 -12.65 -2.15
N ALA A 280 -14.00 -13.76 -1.98
CA ALA A 280 -13.51 -14.58 -3.11
C ALA A 280 -14.65 -15.35 -3.81
N GLY A 281 -15.81 -15.51 -3.16
CA GLY A 281 -16.95 -16.29 -3.60
C GLY A 281 -16.92 -17.74 -3.10
N ILE A 282 -17.89 -18.11 -2.27
CA ILE A 282 -18.02 -19.46 -1.69
C ILE A 282 -19.14 -20.24 -2.40
N PHE A 283 -18.78 -21.28 -3.14
CA PHE A 283 -19.73 -22.12 -3.87
C PHE A 283 -20.06 -23.40 -3.10
N LEU A 284 -21.35 -23.64 -2.89
CA LEU A 284 -21.91 -24.78 -2.17
C LEU A 284 -22.87 -25.53 -3.10
N SER A 285 -22.88 -26.86 -3.01
CA SER A 285 -23.91 -27.66 -3.67
C SER A 285 -25.22 -27.65 -2.87
N PRO A 286 -26.40 -27.73 -3.51
CA PRO A 286 -27.68 -27.87 -2.81
C PRO A 286 -27.74 -29.08 -1.87
N SER A 287 -26.98 -30.14 -2.15
CA SER A 287 -26.87 -31.30 -1.26
C SER A 287 -26.10 -30.99 0.03
N LEU A 288 -25.05 -30.16 -0.04
CA LEU A 288 -24.35 -29.70 1.16
C LEU A 288 -25.25 -28.77 2.01
N LEU A 289 -26.01 -27.86 1.39
CA LEU A 289 -26.94 -27.00 2.14
C LEU A 289 -27.94 -27.82 2.97
N ARG A 290 -28.48 -28.91 2.41
CA ARG A 290 -29.40 -29.83 3.12
C ARG A 290 -28.75 -30.57 4.30
N GLU A 291 -27.44 -30.83 4.24
CA GLU A 291 -26.71 -31.41 5.37
C GLU A 291 -26.43 -30.37 6.48
N LEU A 292 -26.32 -29.08 6.15
CA LEU A 292 -26.01 -28.02 7.10
C LEU A 292 -27.22 -27.44 7.81
N ASP A 293 -28.35 -27.27 7.10
CA ASP A 293 -29.55 -26.58 7.60
C ASP A 293 -30.06 -27.06 8.98
N PRO A 294 -30.09 -28.37 9.30
CA PRO A 294 -30.52 -28.86 10.61
C PRO A 294 -29.57 -28.52 11.78
N HIS A 295 -28.37 -27.99 11.50
CA HIS A 295 -27.32 -27.72 12.47
C HIS A 295 -27.00 -26.24 12.67
N LEU A 296 -27.65 -25.32 11.94
CA LEU A 296 -27.30 -23.90 11.96
C LEU A 296 -27.41 -23.27 13.36
N GLU A 297 -28.49 -23.52 14.10
CA GLU A 297 -28.69 -23.03 15.47
C GLU A 297 -27.72 -23.63 16.50
N GLU A 298 -27.10 -24.77 16.18
CA GLU A 298 -26.03 -25.36 17.00
C GLU A 298 -24.70 -24.70 16.66
N CYS A 299 -24.39 -24.57 15.36
CA CYS A 299 -23.16 -23.96 14.86
C CYS A 299 -23.06 -22.46 15.16
N LEU A 300 -24.18 -21.72 15.25
CA LEU A 300 -24.22 -20.31 15.66
C LEU A 300 -23.86 -20.07 17.14
N LYS A 301 -23.88 -21.11 18.00
CA LYS A 301 -23.59 -20.98 19.45
C LYS A 301 -22.12 -21.23 19.80
N VAL A 302 -21.24 -21.19 18.82
CA VAL A 302 -19.81 -21.48 19.03
C VAL A 302 -19.08 -20.17 19.37
N ASP A 303 -18.92 -19.93 20.68
CA ASP A 303 -18.40 -18.70 21.32
C ASP A 303 -16.98 -18.23 20.89
N HIS A 304 -16.37 -18.83 19.87
CA HIS A 304 -14.94 -18.66 19.54
C HIS A 304 -14.64 -18.34 18.07
N VAL A 305 -15.64 -18.20 17.19
CA VAL A 305 -15.43 -17.85 15.76
C VAL A 305 -16.38 -16.72 15.33
N PRO A 306 -15.96 -15.44 15.37
CA PRO A 306 -16.84 -14.29 15.19
C PRO A 306 -17.08 -13.85 13.73
N GLN A 307 -16.84 -14.74 12.75
CA GLN A 307 -16.90 -14.42 11.31
C GLN A 307 -17.63 -15.52 10.53
N GLY A 308 -18.49 -15.13 9.58
CA GLY A 308 -19.38 -16.02 8.83
C GLY A 308 -18.67 -17.17 8.11
N ASP A 309 -17.60 -16.88 7.35
CA ASP A 309 -16.83 -17.90 6.63
C ASP A 309 -16.21 -18.95 7.57
N GLY A 310 -15.72 -18.48 8.73
CA GLY A 310 -15.14 -19.32 9.77
C GLY A 310 -16.20 -20.24 10.38
N LEU A 311 -17.38 -19.70 10.70
CA LEU A 311 -18.54 -20.45 11.18
C LEU A 311 -19.00 -21.49 10.15
N LEU A 312 -19.10 -21.10 8.87
CA LEU A 312 -19.46 -21.98 7.77
C LEU A 312 -18.49 -23.15 7.64
N LYS A 313 -17.17 -22.88 7.57
CA LYS A 313 -16.12 -23.91 7.51
C LYS A 313 -16.15 -24.81 8.75
N GLN A 314 -16.34 -24.26 9.95
CA GLN A 314 -16.42 -25.06 11.17
C GLN A 314 -17.66 -25.96 11.20
N CYS A 315 -18.82 -25.45 10.76
CA CYS A 315 -20.04 -26.24 10.67
C CYS A 315 -19.89 -27.36 9.63
N ILE A 316 -19.40 -27.06 8.43
CA ILE A 316 -19.11 -28.08 7.39
C ILE A 316 -18.16 -29.16 7.93
N TYR A 317 -17.07 -28.78 8.60
CA TYR A 317 -16.06 -29.75 9.04
C TYR A 317 -16.46 -30.56 10.27
N SER A 318 -17.37 -30.06 11.11
CA SER A 318 -17.88 -30.76 12.29
C SER A 318 -19.13 -31.61 12.03
N LYS A 319 -19.94 -31.25 11.02
CA LYS A 319 -21.21 -31.93 10.70
C LYS A 319 -21.16 -32.82 9.47
N THR A 320 -20.23 -32.58 8.55
CA THR A 320 -20.16 -33.31 7.27
C THR A 320 -18.78 -33.92 7.00
N LYS A 321 -18.71 -34.82 6.03
CA LYS A 321 -17.42 -35.33 5.51
C LYS A 321 -16.79 -34.41 4.45
N THR A 322 -17.50 -33.38 4.02
CA THR A 322 -17.08 -32.46 2.96
C THR A 322 -15.84 -31.67 3.35
N LYS A 323 -14.98 -31.38 2.37
CA LYS A 323 -13.74 -30.61 2.53
C LYS A 323 -13.62 -29.57 1.41
N LEU A 324 -12.90 -28.50 1.68
CA LEU A 324 -12.69 -27.41 0.75
C LEU A 324 -11.98 -27.87 -0.52
N THR A 325 -12.57 -27.57 -1.67
CA THR A 325 -11.92 -27.63 -2.97
C THR A 325 -11.44 -26.23 -3.34
N VAL A 326 -10.13 -25.99 -3.19
CA VAL A 326 -9.52 -24.68 -3.48
C VAL A 326 -9.45 -24.42 -4.98
N VAL A 327 -10.00 -23.30 -5.42
CA VAL A 327 -9.97 -22.84 -6.81
C VAL A 327 -9.07 -21.60 -6.93
N LYS A 328 -7.99 -21.72 -7.70
CA LYS A 328 -7.10 -20.59 -8.02
C LYS A 328 -7.79 -19.58 -8.91
N GLY A 329 -7.58 -18.29 -8.65
CA GLY A 329 -8.15 -17.17 -9.42
C GLY A 329 -9.49 -16.65 -8.87
N LEU A 330 -10.07 -17.33 -7.88
CA LEU A 330 -11.02 -16.71 -6.97
C LEU A 330 -10.20 -15.91 -5.95
N HIS A 331 -10.31 -14.58 -5.98
CA HIS A 331 -9.46 -13.70 -5.20
C HIS A 331 -10.23 -12.97 -4.12
N GLN A 332 -9.73 -13.05 -2.89
CA GLN A 332 -10.27 -12.34 -1.74
C GLN A 332 -9.75 -10.90 -1.69
N LEU A 333 -8.51 -10.67 -2.14
CA LEU A 333 -7.88 -9.35 -2.19
C LEU A 333 -8.03 -8.55 -0.88
N ASP A 334 -7.61 -9.16 0.25
CA ASP A 334 -7.47 -8.50 1.56
C ASP A 334 -6.31 -7.48 1.54
N MET A 335 -6.36 -6.50 0.62
CA MET A 335 -5.28 -5.57 0.27
C MET A 335 -5.79 -4.12 0.37
N GLY A 336 -4.98 -3.24 0.95
CA GLY A 336 -5.29 -1.81 1.10
C GLY A 336 -4.43 -0.91 0.22
N GLY A 337 -4.99 0.25 -0.16
CA GLY A 337 -4.25 1.34 -0.81
C GLY A 337 -4.05 1.14 -2.32
N ASP A 338 -2.80 1.28 -2.78
CA ASP A 338 -2.48 1.34 -4.21
C ASP A 338 -2.43 -0.04 -4.88
N MET A 339 -3.56 -0.44 -5.46
CA MET A 339 -3.74 -1.73 -6.14
C MET A 339 -3.19 -1.79 -7.58
N SER A 340 -2.46 -0.76 -8.05
CA SER A 340 -1.98 -0.70 -9.44
C SER A 340 -1.22 -1.95 -9.87
N GLY A 341 -0.33 -2.44 -9.02
CA GLY A 341 0.52 -3.60 -9.32
C GLY A 341 -0.23 -4.92 -9.46
N PHE A 342 -1.35 -5.10 -8.75
CA PHE A 342 -2.23 -6.26 -8.95
C PHE A 342 -2.87 -6.22 -10.34
N TYR A 343 -3.53 -5.11 -10.67
CA TYR A 343 -4.24 -4.97 -11.95
C TYR A 343 -3.29 -4.92 -13.16
N GLU A 344 -2.11 -4.30 -13.03
CA GLU A 344 -1.06 -4.20 -14.07
C GLU A 344 -0.18 -5.46 -14.19
N SER A 345 -0.44 -6.49 -13.37
CA SER A 345 0.22 -7.79 -13.48
C SER A 345 -0.18 -8.56 -14.74
N GLY A 346 -1.33 -8.24 -15.33
CA GLY A 346 -1.92 -8.97 -16.46
C GLY A 346 -2.35 -10.41 -16.13
N ARG A 347 -2.44 -10.77 -14.85
CA ARG A 347 -3.12 -11.98 -14.41
C ARG A 347 -4.62 -11.79 -14.58
N LEU A 348 -5.33 -12.86 -14.93
CA LEU A 348 -6.77 -12.83 -15.15
C LEU A 348 -7.52 -13.27 -13.89
N PRO A 349 -8.10 -12.34 -13.10
CA PRO A 349 -8.94 -12.69 -11.95
C PRO A 349 -10.28 -13.29 -12.40
N MET A 350 -10.81 -14.26 -11.64
CA MET A 350 -12.19 -14.75 -11.80
C MET A 350 -13.15 -14.10 -10.80
N THR A 351 -12.65 -13.67 -9.64
CA THR A 351 -13.32 -12.70 -8.76
C THR A 351 -12.40 -11.54 -8.41
N LEU A 352 -13.02 -10.40 -8.12
CA LEU A 352 -12.42 -9.18 -7.59
C LEU A 352 -13.21 -8.74 -6.36
N HIS A 353 -12.47 -8.21 -5.40
CA HIS A 353 -12.87 -7.73 -4.07
C HIS A 353 -11.69 -6.80 -3.64
N HIS A 354 -11.65 -6.08 -2.53
CA HIS A 354 -12.66 -5.26 -1.87
C HIS A 354 -12.86 -3.91 -2.63
N TRP A 355 -13.32 -3.96 -3.90
CA TRP A 355 -13.10 -2.89 -4.90
C TRP A 355 -13.82 -1.54 -4.67
N LYS A 356 -14.69 -1.44 -3.67
CA LYS A 356 -15.33 -0.20 -3.21
C LYS A 356 -15.13 0.10 -1.72
N SER A 357 -14.36 -0.71 -0.99
CA SER A 357 -14.21 -0.61 0.46
C SER A 357 -12.74 -0.42 0.87
N TRP A 358 -11.88 -1.42 0.68
CA TRP A 358 -10.44 -1.34 1.06
C TRP A 358 -9.59 -0.65 -0.02
N HIS A 359 -10.04 -0.70 -1.27
CA HIS A 359 -9.56 0.13 -2.37
C HIS A 359 -10.73 0.60 -3.22
N GLN A 360 -10.44 1.48 -4.19
CA GLN A 360 -11.42 1.99 -5.15
C GLN A 360 -10.99 1.61 -6.56
N ALA A 361 -11.81 0.85 -7.27
CA ALA A 361 -11.60 0.50 -8.67
C ALA A 361 -12.94 0.46 -9.44
N PRO A 362 -13.06 1.10 -10.61
CA PRO A 362 -14.31 1.15 -11.38
C PRO A 362 -14.54 -0.15 -12.18
N VAL A 363 -14.67 -1.28 -11.48
CA VAL A 363 -14.59 -2.65 -12.04
C VAL A 363 -15.59 -2.94 -13.16
N ASP A 364 -16.80 -2.37 -13.09
CA ASP A 364 -17.82 -2.41 -14.17
C ASP A 364 -17.33 -1.75 -15.45
N LYS A 365 -16.59 -0.64 -15.33
CA LYS A 365 -16.01 0.06 -16.48
C LYS A 365 -14.79 -0.67 -17.00
N MET A 366 -13.96 -1.17 -16.09
CA MET A 366 -12.75 -1.92 -16.42
C MET A 366 -13.08 -3.18 -17.24
N VAL A 367 -14.12 -3.92 -16.86
CA VAL A 367 -14.43 -5.21 -17.48
C VAL A 367 -15.15 -5.13 -18.83
N LYS A 368 -15.86 -4.04 -19.16
CA LYS A 368 -16.66 -3.90 -20.40
C LYS A 368 -15.94 -4.33 -21.69
N ILE A 369 -14.61 -4.21 -21.74
CA ILE A 369 -13.80 -4.68 -22.87
C ILE A 369 -13.92 -6.20 -23.13
N SER A 370 -14.29 -6.99 -22.12
CA SER A 370 -14.56 -8.43 -22.19
C SER A 370 -15.75 -8.78 -23.09
N GLU A 371 -16.69 -7.85 -23.31
CA GLU A 371 -17.77 -8.02 -24.28
C GLU A 371 -17.24 -8.16 -25.72
N PHE A 372 -16.10 -7.52 -26.02
CA PHE A 372 -15.43 -7.63 -27.32
C PHE A 372 -14.48 -8.82 -27.43
N CYS A 373 -13.79 -9.17 -26.34
CA CYS A 373 -12.65 -10.09 -26.41
C CYS A 373 -12.40 -10.96 -25.16
N GLY A 374 -13.39 -11.14 -24.29
CA GLY A 374 -13.39 -12.19 -23.27
C GLY A 374 -12.24 -12.08 -22.28
N SER A 375 -11.28 -13.01 -22.36
CA SER A 375 -10.09 -13.02 -21.49
C SER A 375 -9.06 -11.91 -21.80
N CYS A 376 -9.39 -10.95 -22.68
CA CYS A 376 -8.58 -9.76 -22.94
C CYS A 376 -8.62 -8.73 -21.80
N PHE A 377 -9.49 -8.91 -20.79
CA PHE A 377 -9.48 -8.11 -19.57
C PHE A 377 -8.11 -8.16 -18.89
N LEU A 378 -7.54 -7.00 -18.57
CA LEU A 378 -6.18 -6.82 -18.05
C LEU A 378 -5.05 -7.35 -18.97
N GLN A 379 -5.35 -7.81 -20.20
CA GLN A 379 -4.33 -8.20 -21.18
C GLN A 379 -3.37 -7.05 -21.42
N ARG A 380 -2.07 -7.36 -21.47
CA ARG A 380 -1.00 -6.34 -21.54
C ARG A 380 -0.43 -6.22 -22.93
N PHE A 381 -0.34 -4.98 -23.39
CA PHE A 381 0.22 -4.62 -24.69
C PHE A 381 1.40 -3.66 -24.47
N ALA A 382 2.60 -4.12 -24.77
CA ALA A 382 3.77 -3.25 -24.86
C ALA A 382 3.75 -2.48 -26.20
N PHE A 383 4.14 -1.21 -26.15
CA PHE A 383 4.17 -0.28 -27.27
C PHE A 383 5.49 0.50 -27.28
N GLY A 384 6.18 0.45 -28.42
CA GLY A 384 7.53 1.01 -28.55
C GLY A 384 8.49 0.39 -27.54
N SER A 385 9.34 1.22 -26.92
CA SER A 385 10.35 0.79 -25.95
C SER A 385 10.02 1.17 -24.50
N ASP A 386 8.85 1.74 -24.21
CA ASP A 386 8.59 2.37 -22.89
C ASP A 386 7.15 2.33 -22.36
N THR A 387 6.16 1.91 -23.16
CA THR A 387 4.75 2.08 -22.80
C THR A 387 4.04 0.72 -22.69
N VAL A 388 3.24 0.50 -21.65
CA VAL A 388 2.35 -0.67 -21.49
C VAL A 388 0.91 -0.20 -21.34
N LEU A 389 0.00 -0.73 -22.16
CA LEU A 389 -1.45 -0.70 -21.92
C LEU A 389 -1.85 -1.98 -21.20
N THR A 390 -2.37 -1.83 -19.97
CA THR A 390 -3.12 -2.86 -19.27
C THR A 390 -4.60 -2.67 -19.61
N ASN A 391 -5.12 -3.54 -20.47
CA ASN A 391 -6.40 -3.33 -21.13
C ASN A 391 -7.58 -3.25 -20.15
N GLY A 392 -8.24 -2.10 -20.10
CA GLY A 392 -9.31 -1.83 -19.13
C GLY A 392 -8.82 -1.43 -17.73
N TYR A 393 -7.56 -1.04 -17.54
CA TYR A 393 -7.10 -0.49 -16.25
C TYR A 393 -6.20 0.73 -16.37
N SER A 394 -5.05 0.62 -17.07
CA SER A 394 -4.11 1.75 -17.15
C SER A 394 -3.27 1.75 -18.42
N ILE A 395 -2.71 2.92 -18.75
CA ILE A 395 -1.58 3.09 -19.66
C ILE A 395 -0.40 3.60 -18.83
N VAL A 396 0.70 2.86 -18.80
CA VAL A 396 1.90 3.16 -18.02
C VAL A 396 3.06 3.48 -18.94
N GLN A 397 3.76 4.59 -18.69
CA GLN A 397 5.01 4.95 -19.35
C GLN A 397 6.18 4.84 -18.36
N TYR A 398 7.20 4.10 -18.76
CA TYR A 398 8.42 3.88 -17.98
C TYR A 398 9.53 4.79 -18.50
N SER A 399 9.96 5.79 -17.73
CA SER A 399 10.95 6.76 -18.21
C SER A 399 12.32 6.13 -18.48
N ALA A 400 12.63 5.00 -17.83
CA ALA A 400 13.82 4.18 -18.07
C ALA A 400 13.63 3.08 -19.15
N GLY A 401 12.46 3.00 -19.80
CA GLY A 401 12.15 2.00 -20.82
C GLY A 401 11.65 0.66 -20.25
N LEU A 402 11.13 -0.22 -21.12
CA LEU A 402 10.58 -1.52 -20.72
C LEU A 402 11.65 -2.53 -20.31
N GLU A 403 12.90 -2.36 -20.79
CA GLU A 403 14.03 -3.18 -20.39
C GLU A 403 14.38 -3.00 -18.90
N SER A 404 14.03 -1.87 -18.29
CA SER A 404 14.24 -1.62 -16.86
C SER A 404 13.16 -2.23 -15.95
N VAL A 405 12.17 -2.96 -16.50
CA VAL A 405 11.07 -3.53 -15.72
C VAL A 405 10.75 -4.97 -16.14
N ASP A 406 10.92 -5.90 -15.19
CA ASP A 406 10.46 -7.28 -15.39
C ASP A 406 8.93 -7.35 -15.31
N LEU A 407 8.29 -7.28 -16.47
CA LEU A 407 6.82 -7.38 -16.59
C LEU A 407 6.28 -8.76 -16.19
N ASN A 408 7.10 -9.78 -15.97
CA ASN A 408 6.64 -11.07 -15.44
C ASN A 408 6.43 -11.02 -13.92
N LYS A 409 6.96 -9.99 -13.24
CA LYS A 409 6.80 -9.77 -11.80
C LYS A 409 5.67 -8.80 -11.51
N MET A 410 4.76 -9.21 -10.62
CA MET A 410 3.72 -8.34 -10.08
C MET A 410 4.34 -7.26 -9.19
N GLU A 411 3.94 -6.01 -9.35
CA GLU A 411 4.45 -4.93 -8.49
C GLU A 411 3.76 -4.99 -7.13
N GLY A 412 4.52 -5.08 -6.04
CA GLY A 412 3.99 -4.93 -4.68
C GLY A 412 3.72 -3.46 -4.38
N SER A 413 2.65 -2.91 -4.94
CA SER A 413 2.30 -1.48 -4.82
C SER A 413 1.40 -1.17 -3.61
N TRP A 414 0.68 -2.17 -3.10
CA TRP A 414 -0.29 -2.07 -2.01
C TRP A 414 0.37 -2.25 -0.64
N GLU A 415 -0.39 -2.03 0.43
CA GLU A 415 0.09 -2.11 1.81
C GLU A 415 0.40 -3.55 2.24
N GLY A 416 1.58 -3.77 2.85
CA GLY A 416 2.00 -5.10 3.34
C GLY A 416 2.20 -6.15 2.24
N ALA A 417 2.56 -5.72 1.02
CA ALA A 417 2.64 -6.58 -0.17
C ALA A 417 3.53 -7.83 0.00
N GLU A 418 4.51 -7.80 0.89
CA GLU A 418 5.35 -8.95 1.27
C GLU A 418 4.56 -10.11 1.91
N GLY A 419 3.39 -9.87 2.50
CA GLY A 419 2.52 -10.91 3.08
C GLY A 419 1.75 -11.76 2.07
N PHE A 420 1.88 -11.45 0.77
CA PHE A 420 1.13 -12.05 -0.34
C PHE A 420 2.02 -12.89 -1.27
N ASP A 421 3.32 -12.97 -0.97
CA ASP A 421 4.33 -13.62 -1.81
C ASP A 421 4.00 -15.10 -2.11
N TRP A 422 3.46 -15.84 -1.14
CA TRP A 422 3.14 -17.27 -1.28
C TRP A 422 2.08 -17.57 -2.35
N SER A 423 1.19 -16.61 -2.64
CA SER A 423 0.07 -16.75 -3.57
C SER A 423 0.28 -15.92 -4.85
N LEU A 424 0.95 -14.76 -4.74
CA LEU A 424 1.12 -13.79 -5.81
C LEU A 424 2.56 -13.64 -6.33
N SER A 425 3.54 -14.40 -5.84
CA SER A 425 4.87 -14.46 -6.48
C SER A 425 4.81 -14.91 -7.96
N PRO A 426 5.78 -14.50 -8.79
CA PRO A 426 6.91 -13.64 -8.44
C PRO A 426 6.51 -12.16 -8.39
N MET A 427 7.07 -11.43 -7.41
CA MET A 427 6.81 -10.01 -7.18
C MET A 427 8.07 -9.16 -7.37
N ARG A 428 7.88 -7.85 -7.59
CA ARG A 428 8.91 -6.81 -7.64
C ARG A 428 8.49 -5.63 -6.74
N SER A 429 9.47 -4.88 -6.23
CA SER A 429 9.19 -3.68 -5.43
C SER A 429 8.41 -2.62 -6.21
N LYS A 430 7.66 -1.79 -5.48
CA LYS A 430 6.99 -0.60 -6.00
C LYS A 430 7.98 0.32 -6.70
N MET A 431 7.67 0.73 -7.93
CA MET A 431 8.49 1.66 -8.70
C MET A 431 8.21 3.11 -8.29
N ASP A 432 9.26 3.93 -8.26
CA ASP A 432 9.17 5.37 -8.04
C ASP A 432 8.29 6.05 -9.11
N ARG A 433 7.41 6.97 -8.70
CA ARG A 433 6.50 7.70 -9.61
C ARG A 433 7.23 8.52 -10.68
N ARG A 434 8.46 8.95 -10.43
CA ARG A 434 9.35 9.63 -11.41
C ARG A 434 9.88 8.68 -12.48
N LEU A 435 9.81 7.37 -12.25
CA LEU A 435 10.14 6.32 -13.20
C LEU A 435 8.90 5.72 -13.88
N LYS A 436 7.73 5.78 -13.22
CA LYS A 436 6.46 5.19 -13.66
C LYS A 436 5.33 6.22 -13.74
N LYS A 437 5.00 6.69 -14.95
CA LYS A 437 3.87 7.59 -15.20
C LYS A 437 2.63 6.79 -15.63
N SER A 438 1.66 6.65 -14.74
CA SER A 438 0.39 5.96 -15.01
C SER A 438 -0.74 6.92 -15.39
N TYR A 439 -1.51 6.51 -16.41
CA TYR A 439 -2.83 7.04 -16.77
C TYR A 439 -3.86 5.97 -16.41
N HIS A 440 -4.78 6.24 -15.49
CA HIS A 440 -5.77 5.26 -15.03
C HIS A 440 -7.10 5.40 -15.76
N LEU A 441 -7.79 4.29 -16.00
CA LEU A 441 -9.12 4.26 -16.60
C LEU A 441 -10.13 4.96 -15.67
N VAL A 442 -10.87 5.93 -16.20
CA VAL A 442 -11.98 6.59 -15.50
C VAL A 442 -13.34 6.29 -16.10
N ASP A 443 -13.38 5.95 -17.40
CA ASP A 443 -14.64 5.63 -18.08
C ASP A 443 -14.51 4.62 -19.21
N THR A 444 -15.58 3.87 -19.46
CA THR A 444 -15.73 2.99 -20.61
C THR A 444 -17.18 2.92 -21.06
N GLU A 445 -17.41 3.25 -22.33
CA GLU A 445 -18.75 3.30 -22.95
C GLU A 445 -18.77 2.67 -24.35
N MET A 446 -19.96 2.23 -24.75
CA MET A 446 -20.26 1.73 -26.09
C MET A 446 -20.58 2.89 -27.02
N VAL A 447 -19.89 2.98 -28.15
CA VAL A 447 -20.08 4.01 -29.18
C VAL A 447 -20.41 3.32 -30.51
N GLY A 448 -21.69 3.01 -30.68
CA GLY A 448 -22.18 2.21 -31.80
C GLY A 448 -21.66 0.77 -31.73
N LYS A 449 -20.78 0.40 -32.67
CA LYS A 449 -20.10 -0.91 -32.70
C LYS A 449 -18.68 -0.89 -32.12
N ASN A 450 -18.25 0.25 -31.58
CA ASN A 450 -16.92 0.43 -30.99
C ASN A 450 -17.05 0.59 -29.49
N ILE A 451 -15.94 0.39 -28.78
CA ILE A 451 -15.80 0.77 -27.37
C ILE A 451 -14.88 1.98 -27.25
N ARG A 452 -15.22 2.90 -26.36
CA ARG A 452 -14.40 4.06 -26.00
C ARG A 452 -13.95 3.88 -24.56
N GLN A 453 -12.65 4.09 -24.31
CA GLN A 453 -12.05 4.08 -22.99
C GLN A 453 -11.34 5.41 -22.74
N ILE A 454 -11.52 5.99 -21.56
CA ILE A 454 -10.90 7.26 -21.14
C ILE A 454 -9.89 6.96 -20.03
N TYR A 455 -8.62 7.32 -20.29
CA TYR A 455 -7.51 7.17 -19.34
C TYR A 455 -6.99 8.56 -18.96
N ILE A 456 -6.88 8.85 -17.67
CA ILE A 456 -6.43 10.14 -17.14
C ILE A 456 -5.19 9.96 -16.29
N HIS A 457 -4.20 10.84 -16.51
CA HIS A 457 -3.10 11.08 -15.59
C HIS A 457 -3.30 12.45 -14.95
N ARG A 458 -3.09 12.54 -13.63
CA ARG A 458 -3.20 13.78 -12.85
C ARG A 458 -1.82 14.14 -12.31
N LEU A 459 -1.52 15.44 -12.28
CA LEU A 459 -0.27 15.95 -11.70
C LEU A 459 -0.36 15.86 -10.17
N GLU A 460 0.76 15.85 -9.46
CA GLU A 460 0.78 15.47 -8.03
C GLU A 460 -0.10 16.37 -7.12
N ASN A 461 -0.31 17.63 -7.51
CA ASN A 461 -1.20 18.55 -6.80
C ASN A 461 -2.70 18.18 -6.96
N ASP A 462 -3.06 17.52 -8.07
CA ASP A 462 -4.44 17.22 -8.50
C ASP A 462 -4.91 15.79 -8.16
N ILE A 463 -4.12 15.02 -7.41
CA ILE A 463 -4.49 13.66 -6.99
C ILE A 463 -5.36 13.77 -5.72
N PRO A 464 -6.64 13.31 -5.74
CA PRO A 464 -7.44 13.26 -4.53
C PRO A 464 -6.92 12.16 -3.59
N GLY A 465 -6.90 12.44 -2.29
CA GLY A 465 -6.56 11.44 -1.27
C GLY A 465 -7.59 10.29 -1.22
N PRO A 466 -7.21 9.10 -0.71
CA PRO A 466 -8.13 7.96 -0.61
C PRO A 466 -9.39 8.24 0.24
N ASP A 467 -9.33 9.22 1.15
CA ASP A 467 -10.45 9.67 1.97
C ASP A 467 -11.22 10.90 1.42
N GLU A 468 -10.81 11.49 0.29
CA GLU A 468 -11.41 12.74 -0.23
C GLU A 468 -12.75 12.54 -0.98
N LYS A 469 -13.71 11.86 -0.34
CA LYS A 469 -15.13 12.08 -0.62
C LYS A 469 -15.57 13.40 0.05
N SER A 470 -15.35 14.50 -0.68
CA SER A 470 -15.70 15.91 -0.36
C SER A 470 -14.72 16.71 0.53
N LYS A 471 -14.64 18.03 0.28
CA LYS A 471 -13.84 19.09 0.95
C LYS A 471 -12.33 19.05 0.62
N ASP A 472 -11.79 19.77 -0.37
CA ASP A 472 -11.88 21.23 -0.55
C ASP A 472 -11.70 21.63 -2.05
N PRO A 473 -12.57 22.47 -2.66
CA PRO A 473 -12.41 22.92 -4.04
C PRO A 473 -11.22 23.86 -4.33
N LYS A 474 -10.49 24.33 -3.30
CA LYS A 474 -9.57 25.49 -3.40
C LYS A 474 -8.21 25.25 -4.07
N LYS A 475 -7.85 24.05 -4.53
CA LYS A 475 -6.59 23.85 -5.25
C LYS A 475 -6.67 24.49 -6.63
N THR A 476 -5.89 25.56 -6.83
CA THR A 476 -5.79 26.26 -8.12
C THR A 476 -5.22 25.31 -9.17
N PRO A 477 -5.89 25.10 -10.33
CA PRO A 477 -5.35 24.25 -11.39
C PRO A 477 -3.98 24.73 -11.87
N PRO A 478 -3.04 23.81 -12.17
CA PRO A 478 -1.74 24.18 -12.73
C PRO A 478 -1.92 24.90 -14.07
N LYS A 479 -1.13 25.95 -14.30
CA LYS A 479 -1.20 26.73 -15.53
C LYS A 479 -0.71 25.90 -16.71
N ILE A 480 -1.21 26.18 -17.92
CA ILE A 480 -0.77 25.54 -19.18
C ILE A 480 0.77 25.43 -19.30
N GLU A 481 1.52 26.46 -18.91
CA GLU A 481 2.98 26.43 -19.02
C GLU A 481 3.65 25.52 -17.98
N GLU A 482 3.08 25.38 -16.79
CA GLU A 482 3.52 24.42 -15.76
C GLU A 482 3.29 22.99 -16.24
N MET A 483 2.10 22.69 -16.79
CA MET A 483 1.79 21.38 -17.40
C MET A 483 2.75 21.03 -18.55
N LYS A 484 3.07 22.02 -19.41
CA LYS A 484 4.08 21.86 -20.47
C LYS A 484 5.47 21.65 -19.89
N ASP A 485 5.87 22.37 -18.85
CA ASP A 485 7.20 22.27 -18.26
C ASP A 485 7.43 20.96 -17.52
N GLU A 486 6.39 20.41 -16.89
CA GLU A 486 6.44 19.05 -16.34
C GLU A 486 6.52 18.00 -17.47
N ALA A 487 5.73 18.15 -18.54
CA ALA A 487 5.85 17.28 -19.72
C ALA A 487 7.25 17.37 -20.38
N LYS A 488 7.84 18.57 -20.47
CA LYS A 488 9.24 18.78 -20.90
C LYS A 488 10.22 18.09 -19.93
N ARG A 489 10.00 18.19 -18.61
CA ARG A 489 10.83 17.55 -17.57
C ARG A 489 10.80 16.02 -17.68
N TRP A 490 9.62 15.44 -17.79
CA TRP A 490 9.43 14.00 -18.05
C TRP A 490 10.15 13.54 -19.32
N MET A 491 9.97 14.29 -20.42
CA MET A 491 10.63 13.98 -21.70
C MET A 491 12.16 14.14 -21.66
N ARG A 492 12.71 15.01 -20.79
CA ARG A 492 14.16 15.10 -20.53
C ARG A 492 14.67 13.86 -19.81
N HIS A 493 14.06 13.44 -18.69
CA HIS A 493 14.43 12.21 -17.99
C HIS A 493 14.36 10.99 -18.91
N ARG A 494 13.24 10.84 -19.62
CA ARG A 494 13.04 9.77 -20.62
C ARG A 494 14.14 9.75 -21.68
N ARG A 495 14.53 10.91 -22.21
CA ARG A 495 15.61 11.00 -23.22
C ARG A 495 16.99 10.65 -22.63
N GLN A 496 17.28 11.06 -21.40
CA GLN A 496 18.54 10.73 -20.72
C GLN A 496 18.68 9.21 -20.51
N HIS A 497 17.64 8.54 -20.00
CA HIS A 497 17.70 7.09 -19.76
C HIS A 497 17.69 6.28 -21.06
N LEU A 498 16.90 6.66 -22.07
CA LEU A 498 16.93 5.99 -23.39
C LEU A 498 18.27 6.14 -24.13
N GLN A 499 19.10 7.13 -23.78
CA GLN A 499 20.47 7.26 -24.31
C GLN A 499 21.49 6.39 -23.56
N ALA A 500 21.19 6.01 -22.30
CA ALA A 500 22.00 5.08 -21.51
C ALA A 500 21.63 3.60 -21.77
N ALA A 501 20.43 3.32 -22.30
CA ALA A 501 19.90 1.97 -22.55
C ALA A 501 20.50 1.29 -23.81
N LYS A 502 21.82 1.13 -23.84
CA LYS A 502 22.53 0.18 -24.72
C LYS A 502 23.71 -0.42 -23.96
N VAL A 503 23.51 -1.61 -23.37
CA VAL A 503 24.47 -2.74 -23.25
C VAL A 503 23.91 -3.81 -22.28
N ASP A 504 23.82 -5.03 -22.81
CA ASP A 504 23.86 -6.37 -22.19
C ASP A 504 22.80 -6.93 -21.20
N THR A 505 22.78 -8.26 -21.13
CA THR A 505 21.67 -9.16 -20.73
C THR A 505 21.99 -10.04 -19.50
N VAL A 506 20.95 -10.51 -18.80
CA VAL A 506 20.94 -11.33 -17.55
C VAL A 506 20.23 -12.69 -17.86
N PRO A 507 20.59 -13.91 -17.34
CA PRO A 507 20.64 -14.32 -15.89
C PRO A 507 21.66 -15.49 -15.57
N PRO A 508 21.61 -16.30 -14.46
CA PRO A 508 20.84 -16.29 -13.19
C PRO A 508 21.68 -16.43 -11.87
N GLU A 509 20.99 -16.59 -10.72
CA GLU A 509 21.45 -16.52 -9.30
C GLU A 509 22.56 -17.48 -8.79
N LYS A 510 23.48 -16.97 -7.95
CA LYS A 510 23.71 -17.39 -6.54
C LYS A 510 24.83 -16.60 -5.84
N VAL A 511 24.71 -16.48 -4.50
CA VAL A 511 25.55 -15.66 -3.58
C VAL A 511 25.37 -14.15 -3.83
N PRO A 512 25.19 -13.30 -2.79
CA PRO A 512 25.15 -11.86 -2.98
C PRO A 512 26.51 -11.37 -3.50
N VAL A 513 26.52 -10.90 -4.76
CA VAL A 513 27.70 -10.29 -5.37
C VAL A 513 27.87 -8.88 -4.78
N ILE A 514 29.01 -8.65 -4.14
CA ILE A 514 29.42 -7.30 -3.76
C ILE A 514 29.94 -6.64 -5.05
N GLU A 515 29.18 -5.68 -5.57
CA GLU A 515 29.54 -4.96 -6.78
C GLU A 515 30.70 -4.00 -6.50
N PRO A 516 31.84 -4.10 -7.22
CA PRO A 516 32.98 -3.22 -6.98
C PRO A 516 32.78 -1.82 -7.57
N LEU A 517 33.19 -0.79 -6.83
CA LEU A 517 33.34 0.57 -7.37
C LEU A 517 34.82 0.83 -7.69
N HIS A 518 35.26 0.38 -8.87
CA HIS A 518 36.67 0.45 -9.28
C HIS A 518 37.21 1.88 -9.40
N ASP A 519 36.38 2.84 -9.77
CA ASP A 519 36.73 4.25 -9.98
C ASP A 519 36.16 5.17 -8.88
N PHE A 520 35.91 4.63 -7.68
CA PHE A 520 35.35 5.41 -6.57
C PHE A 520 36.37 6.38 -5.96
N ASP A 521 36.11 7.68 -6.10
CA ASP A 521 36.75 8.72 -5.33
C ASP A 521 35.80 9.25 -4.26
N TRP A 522 36.03 8.84 -3.00
CA TRP A 522 35.24 9.30 -1.86
C TRP A 522 35.25 10.82 -1.68
N LYS A 523 36.31 11.51 -2.13
CA LYS A 523 36.46 12.96 -1.99
C LYS A 523 35.52 13.78 -2.90
N THR A 524 34.82 13.12 -3.81
CA THR A 524 33.92 13.75 -4.79
C THR A 524 32.58 13.02 -4.92
N ALA A 525 32.32 12.03 -4.05
CA ALA A 525 31.13 11.18 -4.11
C ALA A 525 29.88 11.90 -3.58
N PRO A 526 28.81 12.06 -4.39
CA PRO A 526 27.56 12.65 -3.91
C PRO A 526 26.82 11.70 -2.97
N ARG A 527 26.25 12.26 -1.89
CA ARG A 527 25.52 11.55 -0.81
C ARG A 527 24.41 10.64 -1.39
N PRO A 528 24.56 9.29 -1.39
CA PRO A 528 23.62 8.42 -2.10
C PRO A 528 22.48 7.95 -1.19
N ILE A 529 21.24 8.05 -1.70
CA ILE A 529 20.07 7.32 -1.16
C ILE A 529 19.51 6.46 -2.31
N ARG A 530 19.82 5.16 -2.30
CA ARG A 530 19.38 4.16 -3.30
C ARG A 530 19.12 2.80 -2.67
N ALA A 531 18.47 1.92 -3.43
CA ALA A 531 17.85 0.67 -2.96
C ALA A 531 18.86 -0.41 -2.49
N ASP A 532 18.40 -1.22 -1.55
CA ASP A 532 19.25 -2.09 -0.72
C ASP A 532 19.76 -3.35 -1.42
N THR A 533 21.08 -3.47 -1.52
CA THR A 533 21.81 -4.71 -1.75
C THR A 533 22.91 -4.87 -0.69
N PRO A 534 23.53 -6.04 -0.51
CA PRO A 534 24.69 -6.18 0.37
C PRO A 534 25.91 -5.30 0.01
N SER A 535 25.97 -4.77 -1.23
CA SER A 535 26.93 -3.75 -1.65
C SER A 535 26.72 -2.40 -0.93
N GLU A 536 25.48 -2.11 -0.51
CA GLU A 536 25.06 -0.85 0.11
C GLU A 536 25.08 -0.89 1.66
N LEU A 537 25.68 -1.92 2.26
CA LEU A 537 25.69 -2.10 3.72
C LEU A 537 26.46 -0.99 4.47
N ILE A 538 27.53 -0.48 3.86
CA ILE A 538 28.38 0.59 4.38
C ILE A 538 28.39 1.72 3.34
N THR A 539 28.21 2.96 3.81
CA THR A 539 28.10 4.17 2.97
C THR A 539 29.27 5.10 3.24
N ILE A 540 30.16 5.25 2.26
CA ILE A 540 31.30 6.15 2.31
C ILE A 540 31.00 7.37 1.45
N ASP A 541 31.30 8.56 1.97
CA ASP A 541 31.16 9.85 1.29
C ASP A 541 32.35 10.77 1.61
N GLU A 542 32.22 12.05 1.23
CA GLU A 542 33.24 13.09 1.38
C GLU A 542 33.72 13.29 2.84
N ASP A 543 32.85 13.03 3.82
CA ASP A 543 33.14 13.23 5.24
C ASP A 543 33.98 12.08 5.84
N TYR A 544 34.15 10.95 5.13
CA TYR A 544 34.62 9.68 5.68
C TYR A 544 35.88 9.77 6.56
N LEU A 545 36.94 10.40 6.07
CA LEU A 545 38.23 10.45 6.79
C LEU A 545 38.12 11.25 8.10
N ASP A 546 37.38 12.36 8.08
CA ASP A 546 37.16 13.19 9.26
C ASP A 546 36.27 12.46 10.27
N ARG A 547 35.25 11.74 9.79
CA ARG A 547 34.31 10.96 10.61
C ARG A 547 35.01 9.81 11.32
N VAL A 548 35.77 8.95 10.63
CA VAL A 548 36.50 7.85 11.29
C VAL A 548 37.63 8.34 12.19
N THR A 549 38.23 9.50 11.88
CA THR A 549 39.23 10.14 12.75
C THR A 549 38.58 10.71 14.03
N HIS A 550 37.40 11.32 13.93
CA HIS A 550 36.63 11.76 15.09
C HIS A 550 36.18 10.56 15.95
N ARG A 551 35.70 9.48 15.32
CA ARG A 551 35.34 8.22 16.01
C ARG A 551 36.52 7.66 16.79
N ARG A 552 37.74 7.64 16.23
CA ARG A 552 38.97 7.26 16.96
C ARG A 552 39.19 8.09 18.23
N SER A 553 39.00 9.41 18.16
CA SER A 553 39.12 10.30 19.34
C SER A 553 38.07 9.97 20.42
N ILE A 554 36.82 9.77 20.01
CA ILE A 554 35.71 9.38 20.90
C ILE A 554 35.98 8.02 21.54
N ILE A 555 36.41 7.02 20.76
CA ILE A 555 36.78 5.68 21.25
C ILE A 555 37.90 5.74 22.29
N ALA A 556 38.93 6.56 22.05
CA ALA A 556 40.07 6.71 22.96
C ALA A 556 39.69 7.39 24.29
N THR A 557 38.65 8.23 24.30
CA THR A 557 38.23 9.04 25.47
C THR A 557 37.02 8.47 26.21
N HIS A 558 36.13 7.76 25.52
CA HIS A 558 34.83 7.29 26.01
C HIS A 558 34.58 5.79 25.75
N GLY A 559 35.63 4.99 25.54
CA GLY A 559 35.56 3.60 25.08
C GLY A 559 34.46 2.73 25.71
N SER A 560 34.37 2.70 27.05
CA SER A 560 33.34 1.93 27.77
C SER A 560 31.89 2.40 27.57
N THR A 561 31.69 3.63 27.13
CA THR A 561 30.38 4.20 26.78
C THR A 561 30.01 3.89 25.32
N VAL A 562 31.01 3.86 24.42
CA VAL A 562 30.79 3.76 22.97
C VAL A 562 31.00 2.37 22.38
N HIS A 563 31.59 1.41 23.10
CA HIS A 563 31.57 0.01 22.68
C HIS A 563 31.47 -0.97 23.84
N GLY A 564 30.94 -2.16 23.56
CA GLY A 564 30.92 -3.27 24.50
C GLY A 564 30.32 -4.53 23.89
N CYS A 565 30.68 -5.68 24.46
CA CYS A 565 30.20 -7.00 24.05
C CYS A 565 30.02 -7.89 25.28
N ILE A 566 28.87 -8.56 25.40
CA ILE A 566 28.67 -9.66 26.35
C ILE A 566 29.08 -10.99 25.72
N PRO A 567 29.38 -12.06 26.48
CA PRO A 567 29.91 -13.32 25.94
C PRO A 567 29.08 -13.93 24.80
N GLU A 568 27.76 -13.76 24.83
CA GLU A 568 26.81 -14.20 23.81
C GLU A 568 27.01 -13.51 22.44
N GLY A 569 27.63 -12.32 22.43
CA GLY A 569 27.90 -11.53 21.23
C GLY A 569 29.21 -11.88 20.51
N ASP A 570 30.09 -12.68 21.13
CA ASP A 570 31.46 -12.90 20.63
C ASP A 570 31.46 -13.45 19.19
N ALA A 571 30.62 -14.44 18.91
CA ALA A 571 30.49 -15.00 17.56
C ALA A 571 29.97 -13.97 16.53
N ALA A 572 29.02 -13.11 16.90
CA ALA A 572 28.40 -12.13 16.00
C ALA A 572 29.38 -10.99 15.68
N VAL A 573 30.13 -10.51 16.67
CA VAL A 573 31.22 -9.54 16.46
C VAL A 573 32.30 -10.13 15.55
N ARG A 574 32.72 -11.38 15.78
CA ARG A 574 33.73 -12.03 14.94
C ARG A 574 33.29 -12.18 13.50
N GLU A 575 32.03 -12.55 13.28
CA GLU A 575 31.46 -12.65 11.94
C GLU A 575 31.42 -11.29 11.23
N LEU A 576 30.90 -10.26 11.89
CA LEU A 576 30.80 -8.91 11.31
C LEU A 576 32.18 -8.34 10.96
N TYR A 577 33.13 -8.44 11.90
CA TYR A 577 34.52 -8.03 11.70
C TYR A 577 35.12 -8.67 10.47
N THR A 578 35.05 -10.02 10.40
CA THR A 578 35.60 -10.79 9.30
C THR A 578 34.93 -10.40 7.99
N TYR A 579 33.60 -10.31 7.97
CA TYR A 579 32.85 -9.97 6.77
C TYR A 579 33.20 -8.57 6.23
N LEU A 580 33.28 -7.56 7.08
CA LEU A 580 33.62 -6.21 6.63
C LEU A 580 35.07 -6.11 6.13
N LEU A 581 36.04 -6.64 6.88
CA LEU A 581 37.46 -6.45 6.56
C LEU A 581 38.00 -7.40 5.48
N SER A 582 37.45 -8.62 5.34
CA SER A 582 37.91 -9.59 4.33
C SER A 582 37.07 -9.63 3.06
N GLU A 583 35.78 -9.27 3.13
CA GLU A 583 34.84 -9.42 2.02
C GLU A 583 34.27 -8.07 1.55
N GLN A 584 33.53 -7.35 2.40
CA GLN A 584 32.70 -6.22 1.97
C GLN A 584 33.52 -4.99 1.58
N LEU A 585 34.38 -4.48 2.47
CA LEU A 585 35.10 -3.23 2.24
C LEU A 585 36.11 -3.32 1.07
N PRO A 586 36.97 -4.36 0.97
CA PRO A 586 37.94 -4.45 -0.12
C PRO A 586 37.31 -4.74 -1.48
N LYS A 587 36.14 -5.41 -1.51
CA LYS A 587 35.41 -5.65 -2.78
C LYS A 587 34.61 -4.43 -3.20
N ARG A 588 33.89 -3.78 -2.28
CA ARG A 588 33.04 -2.61 -2.61
C ARG A 588 33.86 -1.37 -2.94
N PHE A 589 34.90 -1.10 -2.14
CA PHE A 589 35.70 0.13 -2.21
C PHE A 589 37.21 -0.17 -2.40
N PRO A 590 37.62 -0.81 -3.51
CA PRO A 590 39.02 -1.25 -3.74
C PRO A 590 40.02 -0.09 -3.90
N THR A 591 39.54 1.14 -4.06
CA THR A 591 40.33 2.38 -4.04
C THR A 591 40.69 2.85 -2.63
N ILE A 592 39.95 2.38 -1.60
CA ILE A 592 40.12 2.74 -0.20
C ILE A 592 40.64 1.57 0.62
N PHE A 593 40.14 0.36 0.41
CA PHE A 593 40.56 -0.83 1.16
C PHE A 593 41.23 -1.84 0.24
N LYS A 594 42.40 -2.35 0.64
CA LYS A 594 43.13 -3.40 -0.08
C LYS A 594 43.51 -4.53 0.84
N LEU A 595 43.41 -5.76 0.33
CA LEU A 595 43.94 -6.93 1.00
C LEU A 595 45.45 -7.05 0.75
N SER A 596 46.18 -7.53 1.76
CA SER A 596 47.55 -7.99 1.60
C SER A 596 47.64 -9.17 0.62
N LYS A 597 48.85 -9.48 0.12
CA LYS A 597 49.06 -10.55 -0.89
C LYS A 597 48.60 -11.94 -0.45
N ASP A 598 48.56 -12.17 0.86
CA ASP A 598 48.12 -13.39 1.55
C ASP A 598 46.70 -13.26 2.13
N ASN A 599 46.02 -12.13 1.92
CA ASN A 599 44.71 -11.77 2.48
C ASN A 599 44.61 -11.80 4.02
N SER A 600 45.74 -11.74 4.73
CA SER A 600 45.78 -11.72 6.21
C SER A 600 45.50 -10.35 6.81
N MET A 601 45.71 -9.27 6.04
CA MET A 601 45.53 -7.88 6.47
C MET A 601 44.64 -7.12 5.48
N CYS A 602 43.83 -6.20 6.01
CA CYS A 602 43.09 -5.19 5.28
C CYS A 602 43.72 -3.82 5.55
N GLU A 603 44.22 -3.18 4.50
CA GLU A 603 44.84 -1.85 4.51
C GLU A 603 43.80 -0.80 4.10
N ASN A 604 43.55 0.17 4.97
CA ASN A 604 42.73 1.35 4.70
C ASN A 604 43.63 2.50 4.22
N LEU A 605 43.68 2.70 2.91
CA LEU A 605 44.52 3.69 2.22
C LEU A 605 44.14 5.14 2.53
N ALA A 606 42.92 5.40 3.00
CA ALA A 606 42.51 6.75 3.38
C ALA A 606 43.05 7.15 4.77
N THR A 607 43.13 6.21 5.72
CA THR A 607 43.68 6.45 7.07
C THR A 607 45.15 6.05 7.23
N GLY A 608 45.70 5.26 6.30
CA GLY A 608 47.03 4.66 6.40
C GLY A 608 47.13 3.52 7.43
N MET A 609 46.01 3.06 7.98
CA MET A 609 45.95 1.99 8.97
C MET A 609 45.80 0.62 8.29
N SER A 610 46.35 -0.42 8.91
CA SER A 610 46.14 -1.80 8.46
C SER A 610 45.78 -2.70 9.65
N PHE A 611 44.74 -3.50 9.48
CA PHE A 611 44.19 -4.38 10.51
C PHE A 611 44.09 -5.82 9.99
N PRO A 612 44.22 -6.84 10.86
CA PRO A 612 43.99 -8.23 10.48
C PRO A 612 42.61 -8.44 9.85
N THR A 613 42.49 -9.39 8.90
CA THR A 613 41.19 -9.78 8.32
C THR A 613 40.37 -10.68 9.24
N LEU A 614 40.98 -11.21 10.30
CA LEU A 614 40.37 -12.00 11.36
C LEU A 614 40.61 -11.34 12.73
N PRO A 615 39.61 -11.32 13.63
CA PRO A 615 39.69 -10.55 14.88
C PRO A 615 40.64 -11.20 15.89
N GLU A 616 41.73 -10.49 16.19
CA GLU A 616 42.69 -10.85 17.24
C GLU A 616 42.28 -10.26 18.61
N GLY A 617 42.59 -10.97 19.70
CA GLY A 617 42.30 -10.53 21.06
C GLY A 617 40.82 -10.64 21.47
N ASN A 618 40.37 -9.69 22.29
CA ASN A 618 39.00 -9.63 22.81
C ASN A 618 38.06 -8.84 21.88
N MET A 619 36.74 -8.93 22.10
CA MET A 619 35.76 -8.29 21.22
C MET A 619 35.75 -6.76 21.32
N ASP A 620 36.20 -6.18 22.43
CA ASP A 620 36.44 -4.75 22.51
C ASP A 620 37.55 -4.29 21.56
N ALA A 621 38.59 -5.09 21.31
CA ALA A 621 39.58 -4.79 20.26
C ALA A 621 38.96 -4.86 18.87
N ALA A 622 38.17 -5.90 18.58
CA ALA A 622 37.49 -6.05 17.29
C ALA A 622 36.49 -4.91 17.01
N LEU A 623 35.69 -4.52 18.01
CA LEU A 623 34.73 -3.42 17.90
C LEU A 623 35.43 -2.07 17.69
N ARG A 624 36.54 -1.79 18.40
CA ARG A 624 37.34 -0.57 18.20
C ARG A 624 37.84 -0.45 16.78
N VAL A 625 38.42 -1.51 16.22
CA VAL A 625 38.84 -1.55 14.81
C VAL A 625 37.67 -1.27 13.87
N LEU A 626 36.48 -1.85 14.12
CA LEU A 626 35.28 -1.53 13.32
C LEU A 626 34.91 -0.05 13.40
N GLY A 627 34.87 0.55 14.59
CA GLY A 627 34.56 1.97 14.78
C GLY A 627 35.59 2.93 14.17
N GLU A 628 36.85 2.50 14.04
CA GLU A 628 37.92 3.23 13.32
C GLU A 628 37.95 2.98 11.80
N THR A 629 37.15 2.01 11.30
CA THR A 629 37.16 1.59 9.89
C THR A 629 35.90 2.04 9.15
N VAL A 630 34.72 1.97 9.79
CA VAL A 630 33.44 2.39 9.21
C VAL A 630 32.81 3.52 10.04
N GLU A 631 32.01 4.36 9.38
CA GLU A 631 31.38 5.52 10.00
C GLU A 631 30.08 5.17 10.72
N GLU A 632 29.41 4.12 10.27
CA GLU A 632 28.16 3.65 10.86
C GLU A 632 28.36 3.26 12.32
N ASP A 633 27.42 3.69 13.15
CA ASP A 633 27.20 3.07 14.46
C ASP A 633 26.52 1.72 14.27
N LEU A 634 26.87 0.75 15.11
CA LEU A 634 26.59 -0.68 14.94
C LEU A 634 26.02 -1.24 16.24
N PHE A 635 24.90 -1.95 16.15
CA PHE A 635 24.33 -2.77 17.22
C PHE A 635 24.08 -4.18 16.69
N LEU A 636 24.56 -5.18 17.42
CA LEU A 636 24.33 -6.60 17.14
C LEU A 636 23.27 -7.14 18.09
N LEU A 637 22.16 -7.59 17.51
CA LEU A 637 20.99 -8.07 18.20
C LEU A 637 20.84 -9.58 17.94
N GLN A 638 20.96 -10.38 19.00
CA GLN A 638 20.79 -11.83 18.93
C GLN A 638 19.35 -12.20 19.32
N GLU A 639 18.73 -13.09 18.57
CA GLU A 639 17.42 -13.65 18.92
C GLU A 639 17.55 -14.55 20.17
N THR A 640 16.75 -14.27 21.20
CA THR A 640 16.66 -15.04 22.45
C THR A 640 15.20 -15.41 22.74
N PRO A 641 14.90 -16.37 23.65
CA PRO A 641 13.51 -16.73 23.97
C PRO A 641 12.67 -15.56 24.50
N GLU A 642 13.31 -14.52 25.05
CA GLU A 642 12.66 -13.30 25.56
C GLU A 642 12.52 -12.19 24.50
N GLY A 643 13.01 -12.38 23.28
CA GLY A 643 13.07 -11.38 22.20
C GLY A 643 14.49 -11.12 21.68
N HIS A 644 14.66 -10.14 20.79
CA HIS A 644 15.98 -9.76 20.29
C HIS A 644 16.74 -8.94 21.33
N ARG A 645 17.93 -9.41 21.73
CA ARG A 645 18.78 -8.81 22.77
C ARG A 645 20.03 -8.17 22.18
N SER A 646 20.37 -6.96 22.61
CA SER A 646 21.63 -6.29 22.25
C SER A 646 22.80 -7.00 22.91
N VAL A 647 23.59 -7.74 22.12
CA VAL A 647 24.72 -8.55 22.60
C VAL A 647 26.08 -7.88 22.37
N ALA A 648 26.16 -6.92 21.44
CA ALA A 648 27.32 -6.07 21.25
C ALA A 648 26.95 -4.76 20.55
N PHE A 649 27.76 -3.71 20.72
CA PHE A 649 27.60 -2.45 20.00
C PHE A 649 28.93 -1.70 19.82
N MET A 650 28.96 -0.82 18.83
CA MET A 650 29.95 0.25 18.62
C MET A 650 29.18 1.49 18.15
N CYS A 651 28.96 2.47 19.04
CA CYS A 651 28.14 3.65 18.80
C CYS A 651 28.86 4.92 19.30
N CYS A 652 29.47 5.66 18.38
CA CYS A 652 30.18 6.91 18.67
C CYS A 652 29.35 8.16 18.42
N PHE A 653 28.25 8.08 17.66
CA PHE A 653 27.36 9.21 17.37
C PHE A 653 25.92 8.96 17.86
N PRO A 654 25.69 8.64 19.16
CA PRO A 654 24.34 8.57 19.70
C PRO A 654 23.61 9.91 19.60
N ALA A 655 22.28 9.82 19.59
CA ALA A 655 21.37 10.95 19.65
C ALA A 655 20.53 10.84 20.93
N GLY A 656 21.00 11.41 22.03
CA GLY A 656 20.20 11.52 23.25
C GLY A 656 20.05 10.24 24.08
N PHE A 657 20.99 9.32 23.97
CA PHE A 657 21.03 8.13 24.83
C PHE A 657 22.47 7.67 25.08
N ASP A 658 22.73 7.08 26.25
CA ASP A 658 23.95 6.32 26.52
C ASP A 658 23.87 4.93 25.83
N PRO A 659 24.74 4.61 24.87
CA PRO A 659 24.74 3.31 24.19
C PRO A 659 25.04 2.13 25.12
N SER A 660 25.94 2.30 26.10
CA SER A 660 26.31 1.26 27.06
C SER A 660 25.11 0.83 27.91
N SER A 661 24.20 1.77 28.19
CA SER A 661 22.93 1.49 28.89
C SER A 661 21.99 0.54 28.13
N LYS A 662 22.25 0.26 26.85
CA LYS A 662 21.45 -0.62 25.99
C LYS A 662 22.03 -2.04 25.87
N LEU A 663 23.27 -2.28 26.30
CA LEU A 663 23.90 -3.60 26.25
C LEU A 663 23.18 -4.59 27.16
N GLY A 664 23.01 -5.83 26.68
CA GLY A 664 22.32 -6.91 27.40
C GLY A 664 20.79 -6.81 27.46
N LYS A 665 20.20 -5.69 27.02
CA LYS A 665 18.74 -5.46 27.02
C LYS A 665 18.06 -5.98 25.75
N THR A 666 16.81 -6.39 25.89
CA THR A 666 15.91 -6.73 24.77
C THR A 666 15.46 -5.46 24.02
N LEU A 667 14.96 -5.60 22.78
CA LEU A 667 14.39 -4.49 22.02
C LEU A 667 13.29 -3.77 22.81
N VAL A 668 12.45 -4.52 23.54
CA VAL A 668 11.38 -3.96 24.38
C VAL A 668 11.94 -3.09 25.50
N GLU A 669 12.97 -3.55 26.22
CA GLU A 669 13.62 -2.76 27.28
C GLU A 669 14.42 -1.56 26.72
N ILE A 670 14.99 -1.68 25.53
CA ILE A 670 15.73 -0.60 24.85
C ILE A 670 14.81 0.56 24.46
N HIS A 671 13.61 0.23 23.95
CA HIS A 671 12.62 1.16 23.43
C HIS A 671 11.50 1.51 24.43
N ALA A 672 11.54 1.02 25.67
CA ALA A 672 10.56 1.37 26.70
C ALA A 672 10.31 2.90 26.90
N PRO A 673 11.30 3.80 26.69
CA PRO A 673 11.05 5.25 26.75
C PRO A 673 10.36 5.85 25.50
N VAL A 674 10.21 5.08 24.41
CA VAL A 674 9.68 5.57 23.13
C VAL A 674 8.13 5.55 23.17
N PRO A 675 7.46 6.70 22.96
CA PRO A 675 6.00 6.79 23.01
C PRO A 675 5.32 5.83 22.02
N SER A 676 4.26 5.15 22.49
CA SER A 676 3.49 4.17 21.70
C SER A 676 4.25 2.95 21.19
N TYR A 677 5.47 2.67 21.70
CA TYR A 677 6.24 1.49 21.30
C TYR A 677 5.48 0.18 21.55
N GLU A 678 4.67 0.11 22.61
CA GLU A 678 3.86 -1.07 22.96
C GLU A 678 2.90 -1.52 21.84
N LYS A 679 2.46 -0.58 20.98
CA LYS A 679 1.61 -0.86 19.82
C LYS A 679 2.36 -1.55 18.68
N ILE A 680 3.67 -1.31 18.56
CA ILE A 680 4.49 -1.76 17.42
C ILE A 680 5.53 -2.83 17.80
N GLY A 681 5.90 -2.97 19.08
CA GLY A 681 6.99 -3.83 19.53
C GLY A 681 6.81 -5.30 19.14
N SER A 682 5.59 -5.83 19.22
CA SER A 682 5.32 -7.22 18.78
C SER A 682 5.38 -7.41 17.26
N SER A 683 5.21 -6.35 16.46
CA SER A 683 5.42 -6.38 15.01
C SER A 683 6.90 -6.26 14.69
N MET A 684 7.62 -5.39 15.41
CA MET A 684 9.07 -5.22 15.29
C MET A 684 9.82 -6.53 15.62
N GLU A 685 9.52 -7.20 16.74
CA GLU A 685 10.11 -8.51 17.06
C GLU A 685 9.84 -9.55 15.96
N LYS A 686 8.62 -9.64 15.44
CA LYS A 686 8.29 -10.53 14.31
C LYS A 686 9.07 -10.18 13.03
N PHE A 687 9.28 -8.90 12.75
CA PHE A 687 10.08 -8.46 11.61
C PHE A 687 11.56 -8.84 11.78
N PHE A 688 12.14 -8.61 12.97
CA PHE A 688 13.51 -8.98 13.29
C PHE A 688 13.69 -10.51 13.25
N THR A 689 12.72 -11.31 13.70
CA THR A 689 12.70 -12.79 13.53
C THR A 689 12.60 -13.20 12.05
N LYS A 690 11.78 -12.51 11.23
CA LYS A 690 11.56 -12.86 9.82
C LYS A 690 12.65 -12.39 8.86
N LEU A 691 13.46 -11.36 9.19
CA LEU A 691 14.47 -10.80 8.28
C LEU A 691 15.41 -11.90 7.76
N GLU A 692 15.71 -11.93 6.46
CA GLU A 692 16.53 -13.00 5.86
C GLU A 692 17.96 -12.54 5.57
N VAL A 693 18.87 -13.50 5.54
CA VAL A 693 20.27 -13.26 5.13
C VAL A 693 20.30 -12.80 3.68
N GLY A 694 21.00 -11.71 3.40
CA GLY A 694 21.06 -11.10 2.07
C GLY A 694 19.89 -10.16 1.75
N LYS A 695 18.88 -10.07 2.62
CA LYS A 695 17.89 -8.98 2.61
C LYS A 695 18.30 -7.94 3.66
N SER A 696 18.43 -6.70 3.24
CA SER A 696 18.63 -5.54 4.11
C SER A 696 17.45 -4.59 3.97
N VAL A 697 17.17 -3.80 5.01
CA VAL A 697 16.13 -2.76 4.98
C VAL A 697 16.70 -1.46 5.55
N LYS A 698 16.68 -0.40 4.75
CA LYS A 698 16.94 0.97 5.21
C LYS A 698 15.66 1.72 5.60
N ARG A 699 15.78 2.57 6.61
CA ARG A 699 14.81 3.61 6.99
C ARG A 699 15.53 4.85 7.49
N THR A 700 14.86 5.99 7.52
CA THR A 700 15.38 7.20 8.17
C THR A 700 14.74 7.40 9.55
N ASN A 701 15.56 7.75 10.54
CA ASN A 701 15.12 8.44 11.76
C ASN A 701 15.69 9.86 11.73
N TRP A 702 15.03 10.80 12.40
CA TRP A 702 15.47 12.20 12.41
C TRP A 702 15.17 12.89 13.74
N SER A 703 15.93 13.93 14.04
CA SER A 703 15.71 14.85 15.17
C SER A 703 16.26 16.24 14.81
N VAL A 704 15.92 17.26 15.59
CA VAL A 704 16.55 18.58 15.49
C VAL A 704 17.53 18.75 16.66
N GLN A 705 18.66 19.42 16.42
CA GLN A 705 19.63 19.77 17.46
C GLN A 705 20.19 21.18 17.22
N THR A 706 20.43 21.94 18.29
CA THR A 706 20.91 23.34 18.26
C THR A 706 22.44 23.45 18.37
N HIS A 707 23.15 22.36 18.05
CA HIS A 707 24.61 22.23 18.12
C HIS A 707 25.14 21.31 17.02
N THR A 708 26.44 21.37 16.72
CA THR A 708 27.10 20.48 15.75
C THR A 708 27.61 19.17 16.35
N GLU A 709 27.57 19.00 17.67
CA GLU A 709 28.11 17.79 18.33
C GLU A 709 27.41 16.50 17.86
N LEU A 710 28.24 15.51 17.52
CA LEU A 710 27.81 14.22 16.98
C LEU A 710 27.69 13.15 18.06
N PHE A 711 28.68 13.11 18.96
CA PHE A 711 28.65 12.31 20.18
C PHE A 711 27.79 13.05 21.21
N ASN A 712 26.50 12.71 21.30
CA ASN A 712 25.64 13.29 22.31
C ASN A 712 24.78 12.23 23.01
N CYS A 713 25.11 11.93 24.28
CA CYS A 713 24.39 10.97 25.11
C CYS A 713 23.20 11.57 25.89
N GLN A 714 22.94 12.89 25.83
CA GLN A 714 21.92 13.60 26.63
C GLN A 714 21.20 14.70 25.81
N GLY A 715 19.93 14.98 26.07
CA GLY A 715 19.13 15.89 25.21
C GLY A 715 18.75 15.21 23.89
N ASN A 716 18.19 15.94 22.91
CA ASN A 716 17.50 15.42 21.70
C ASN A 716 16.27 14.51 21.96
N HIS A 717 16.24 13.80 23.08
CA HIS A 717 15.10 13.06 23.59
C HIS A 717 14.75 13.47 25.02
N ILE A 718 13.45 13.70 25.29
CA ILE A 718 12.91 14.01 26.62
C ILE A 718 12.14 12.79 27.12
N THR A 719 12.42 12.34 28.33
CA THR A 719 11.85 11.14 28.94
C THR A 719 11.47 11.34 30.41
N GLY A 720 10.27 10.91 30.82
CA GLY A 720 9.88 10.87 32.24
C GLY A 720 9.96 12.22 32.95
N ASP A 721 10.82 12.31 33.98
CA ASP A 721 10.99 13.47 34.86
C ASP A 721 12.01 14.51 34.33
N ASP A 722 12.48 14.38 33.09
CA ASP A 722 13.43 15.30 32.46
C ASP A 722 12.88 16.74 32.46
N LYS A 723 13.61 17.66 33.09
CA LYS A 723 13.30 19.09 33.09
C LYS A 723 13.81 19.74 31.81
N TYR A 724 12.94 20.44 31.11
CA TYR A 724 13.26 21.28 29.96
C TYR A 724 12.79 22.71 30.21
N GLU A 725 13.48 23.68 29.62
CA GLU A 725 13.11 25.10 29.62
C GLU A 725 12.36 25.41 28.31
N THR A 726 11.39 26.32 28.35
CA THR A 726 10.41 26.58 27.26
C THR A 726 10.48 28.01 26.75
N ASP A 727 11.64 28.67 26.90
CA ASP A 727 11.78 30.14 26.83
C ASP A 727 13.14 30.53 26.19
N GLU A 728 13.68 29.71 25.28
CA GLU A 728 14.91 30.02 24.53
C GLU A 728 14.61 30.34 23.04
N ASP A 729 14.95 31.56 22.61
CA ASP A 729 14.92 31.97 21.20
C ASP A 729 15.79 31.03 20.33
N VAL A 730 15.15 30.22 19.49
CA VAL A 730 15.83 29.22 18.64
C VAL A 730 16.60 29.91 17.50
N ASP A 731 17.92 29.99 17.64
CA ASP A 731 18.82 30.49 16.59
C ASP A 731 18.91 29.52 15.40
N ILE A 732 18.20 29.84 14.31
CA ILE A 732 18.14 29.03 13.09
C ILE A 732 19.54 28.83 12.47
N GLU A 733 20.46 29.79 12.62
CA GLU A 733 21.84 29.68 12.10
C GLU A 733 22.68 28.65 12.87
N LYS A 734 22.25 28.24 14.07
CA LYS A 734 22.85 27.19 14.90
C LYS A 734 22.00 25.92 14.97
N THR A 735 20.90 25.85 14.23
CA THR A 735 19.97 24.72 14.27
C THR A 735 20.24 23.75 13.11
N PHE A 736 20.28 22.46 13.42
CA PHE A 736 20.61 21.39 12.48
C PHE A 736 19.56 20.28 12.50
N LEU A 737 19.17 19.82 11.31
CA LEU A 737 18.45 18.56 11.13
C LEU A 737 19.46 17.41 11.20
N ARG A 738 19.32 16.54 12.21
CA ARG A 738 20.03 15.27 12.30
C ARG A 738 19.22 14.19 11.60
N ILE A 739 19.85 13.45 10.69
CA ILE A 739 19.25 12.30 10.01
C ILE A 739 20.12 11.06 10.25
N GLU A 740 19.50 9.99 10.70
CA GLU A 740 20.10 8.66 10.80
C GLU A 740 19.58 7.80 9.65
N LEU A 741 20.46 7.41 8.73
CA LEU A 741 20.16 6.39 7.73
C LEU A 741 20.37 5.02 8.39
N GLN A 742 19.30 4.47 8.95
CA GLN A 742 19.32 3.23 9.71
C GLN A 742 19.16 2.02 8.78
N THR A 743 20.07 1.05 8.86
CA THR A 743 20.08 -0.19 8.07
C THR A 743 19.90 -1.40 9.00
N LEU A 744 19.00 -2.31 8.63
CA LEU A 744 18.84 -3.62 9.28
C LEU A 744 19.23 -4.73 8.31
N THR A 745 20.15 -5.61 8.70
CA THR A 745 20.54 -6.79 7.92
C THR A 745 20.80 -8.00 8.81
N ARG A 746 20.68 -9.23 8.29
CA ARG A 746 21.02 -10.44 9.04
C ARG A 746 22.37 -11.03 8.61
N LEU A 747 23.22 -11.30 9.60
CA LEU A 747 24.50 -11.99 9.40
C LEU A 747 24.31 -13.46 8.99
N PRO A 748 25.07 -13.98 8.00
CA PRO A 748 24.84 -15.29 7.39
C PRO A 748 25.00 -16.49 8.33
N LYS A 749 25.97 -16.49 9.26
CA LYS A 749 26.37 -17.64 10.08
C LYS A 749 25.72 -17.62 11.46
N THR A 750 25.86 -16.52 12.20
CA THR A 750 25.33 -16.34 13.57
C THR A 750 23.85 -16.02 13.60
N ARG A 751 23.28 -15.59 12.47
CA ARG A 751 21.90 -15.14 12.32
C ARG A 751 21.54 -13.91 13.17
N ALA A 752 22.52 -13.26 13.81
CA ALA A 752 22.34 -11.98 14.49
C ALA A 752 21.88 -10.90 13.50
N ILE A 753 21.05 -9.98 13.99
CA ILE A 753 20.68 -8.77 13.25
C ILE A 753 21.74 -7.70 13.52
N LEU A 754 22.36 -7.19 12.45
CA LEU A 754 23.07 -5.92 12.50
C LEU A 754 22.05 -4.81 12.28
N PHE A 755 21.82 -3.99 13.30
CA PHE A 755 21.25 -2.67 13.19
C PHE A 755 22.40 -1.67 13.11
N SER A 756 22.58 -1.02 11.96
CA SER A 756 23.57 0.04 11.80
C SER A 756 22.92 1.38 11.46
N PHE A 757 23.59 2.50 11.68
CA PHE A 757 23.15 3.79 11.17
C PHE A 757 24.30 4.75 10.88
N LYS A 758 24.22 5.47 9.75
CA LYS A 758 25.09 6.61 9.43
C LYS A 758 24.36 7.91 9.76
N THR A 759 25.03 8.81 10.47
CA THR A 759 24.48 10.10 10.90
C THR A 759 24.91 11.22 9.98
N TYR A 760 23.94 11.99 9.49
CA TYR A 760 24.13 13.25 8.79
C TYR A 760 23.63 14.42 9.65
N LEU A 761 24.28 15.57 9.52
CA LEU A 761 23.81 16.87 10.04
C LEU A 761 23.67 17.85 8.88
N TYR A 762 22.53 18.52 8.78
CA TYR A 762 22.25 19.55 7.79
C TYR A 762 21.83 20.84 8.50
N PRO A 763 22.45 22.01 8.21
CA PRO A 763 21.98 23.28 8.74
C PRO A 763 20.53 23.53 8.31
N VAL A 764 19.65 23.95 9.21
CA VAL A 764 18.24 24.25 8.86
C VAL A 764 18.16 25.39 7.84
N ARG A 765 19.11 26.33 7.88
CA ARG A 765 19.29 27.34 6.83
C ARG A 765 19.44 26.73 5.43
N GLN A 766 20.19 25.65 5.26
CA GLN A 766 20.34 25.00 3.95
C GLN A 766 18.99 24.43 3.47
N ILE A 767 18.22 23.81 4.37
CA ILE A 767 16.88 23.27 4.08
C ILE A 767 15.92 24.39 3.64
N LYS A 768 16.00 25.55 4.31
CA LYS A 768 15.28 26.77 3.91
C LYS A 768 15.72 27.27 2.53
N ASP A 769 17.03 27.42 2.30
CA ASP A 769 17.59 27.94 1.04
C ASP A 769 17.29 27.02 -0.16
N GLU A 770 17.13 25.71 0.07
CA GLU A 770 16.65 24.70 -0.90
C GLU A 770 15.12 24.75 -1.12
N GLY A 771 14.39 25.61 -0.41
CA GLY A 771 12.94 25.78 -0.53
C GLY A 771 12.09 24.76 0.22
N LEU A 772 12.71 23.95 1.10
CA LEU A 772 12.04 22.87 1.85
C LEU A 772 11.57 23.29 3.25
N GLY A 773 11.79 24.54 3.66
CA GLY A 773 11.41 25.08 4.98
C GLY A 773 9.98 24.76 5.40
N PRO A 774 8.93 25.11 4.62
CA PRO A 774 7.54 24.84 4.99
C PRO A 774 7.26 23.35 5.23
N ALA A 775 7.76 22.47 4.37
CA ALA A 775 7.58 21.01 4.52
C ALA A 775 8.33 20.45 5.74
N PHE A 776 9.42 21.11 6.17
CA PHE A 776 10.14 20.76 7.40
C PHE A 776 9.39 21.25 8.65
N ALA A 777 8.78 22.43 8.62
CA ALA A 777 7.88 22.91 9.68
C ALA A 777 6.64 21.99 9.83
N ASP A 778 5.96 21.67 8.73
CA ASP A 778 4.83 20.71 8.69
C ASP A 778 5.23 19.35 9.30
N ALA A 779 6.46 18.88 9.04
CA ALA A 779 6.97 17.61 9.59
C ALA A 779 7.23 17.67 11.11
N ILE A 780 7.60 18.84 11.65
CA ILE A 780 7.73 19.08 13.10
C ILE A 780 6.34 19.11 13.73
N GLU A 781 5.40 19.92 13.21
CA GLU A 781 4.00 19.95 13.67
C GLU A 781 3.33 18.56 13.65
N GLY A 782 3.65 17.75 12.63
CA GLY A 782 3.17 16.39 12.47
C GLY A 782 3.50 15.46 13.64
N LEU A 783 4.55 15.73 14.41
CA LEU A 783 4.93 14.93 15.60
C LEU A 783 3.87 15.01 16.72
N ALA A 784 3.16 16.13 16.85
CA ALA A 784 2.06 16.29 17.80
C ALA A 784 0.74 15.70 17.29
N LYS A 785 0.51 15.79 15.97
CA LYS A 785 -0.77 15.44 15.32
C LYS A 785 -0.85 13.96 14.88
N GLY A 786 0.27 13.25 14.88
CA GLY A 786 0.39 11.86 14.40
C GLY A 786 -0.19 10.77 15.30
N ASN A 787 0.00 9.51 14.90
CA ASN A 787 -0.51 8.31 15.58
C ASN A 787 0.14 8.00 16.96
N ALA A 788 1.20 8.74 17.31
CA ALA A 788 1.88 8.70 18.60
C ALA A 788 2.18 10.14 19.11
N PRO A 789 1.18 10.91 19.58
CA PRO A 789 1.35 12.34 19.90
C PRO A 789 2.47 12.68 20.89
N GLY A 790 2.83 11.75 21.79
CA GLY A 790 3.97 11.91 22.70
C GLY A 790 5.33 12.03 22.00
N MET A 791 5.40 11.75 20.68
CA MET A 791 6.62 11.91 19.87
C MET A 791 7.08 13.37 19.77
N TRP A 792 6.16 14.34 19.91
CA TRP A 792 6.44 15.78 20.03
C TRP A 792 7.43 16.05 21.18
N THR A 793 7.02 15.75 22.41
CA THR A 793 7.88 15.87 23.60
C THR A 793 9.11 14.97 23.50
N TYR A 794 8.94 13.71 23.09
CA TYR A 794 10.05 12.76 23.01
C TYR A 794 11.13 13.15 21.97
N LYS A 795 10.84 14.00 20.98
CA LYS A 795 11.86 14.54 20.05
C LYS A 795 12.26 15.99 20.37
N SER A 796 11.99 16.44 21.61
CA SER A 796 12.32 17.78 22.11
C SER A 796 11.68 18.95 21.34
N ALA A 797 10.57 18.72 20.63
CA ALA A 797 9.88 19.73 19.84
C ALA A 797 8.90 20.58 20.68
N VAL A 798 9.30 21.01 21.88
CA VAL A 798 8.40 21.70 22.83
C VAL A 798 8.12 23.16 22.42
N ASP A 799 7.06 23.75 22.98
CA ASP A 799 6.55 25.08 22.58
C ASP A 799 7.66 26.16 22.56
N ASP A 800 7.52 27.13 21.66
CA ASP A 800 8.51 28.10 21.13
C ASP A 800 9.48 27.63 20.02
N PHE A 801 9.53 26.33 19.71
CA PHE A 801 10.12 25.87 18.44
C PHE A 801 9.33 26.37 17.20
N ASP A 802 8.02 26.52 17.36
CA ASP A 802 7.05 26.78 16.28
C ASP A 802 7.08 28.26 15.80
N VAL A 803 7.04 29.21 16.74
CA VAL A 803 6.96 30.65 16.44
C VAL A 803 8.22 31.17 15.75
N THR A 804 9.40 30.71 16.19
CA THR A 804 10.69 31.22 15.69
C THR A 804 11.04 30.64 14.32
N LEU A 805 10.70 29.36 14.06
CA LEU A 805 10.90 28.75 12.73
C LEU A 805 9.88 29.26 11.71
N THR A 806 8.60 29.43 12.05
CA THR A 806 7.61 29.97 11.10
C THR A 806 7.79 31.47 10.81
N ALA A 807 8.28 32.27 11.76
CA ALA A 807 8.65 33.67 11.51
C ALA A 807 10.00 33.81 10.79
N GLY A 808 10.87 32.80 10.87
CA GLY A 808 12.23 32.79 10.34
C GLY A 808 12.43 32.05 9.01
N MET A 809 11.42 31.34 8.48
CA MET A 809 11.45 30.61 7.20
C MET A 809 10.82 31.36 6.03
#